data_AF-A0A1X7F090-F1
#
_entry.id   AF-A0A1X7F090-F1
#
_cell.length_a   1.000
_cell.length_b   1.000
_cell.length_c   1.000
_cell.angle_alpha   90.00
_cell.angle_beta   90.00
_cell.angle_gamma   90.00
#
_symmetry.space_group_name_H-M   'P 1'
#
loop_
_entity.id
_entity.type
_entity.pdbx_description
1 polymer ?
#
loop_
_entity_poly.entity_id
_entity_poly.type
_entity_poly.pdbx_seq_one_letter_code
_entity_poly.pdbx_strand_id
1 'polypeptide(L)'
;MTAAETATGTVSLPTEQSAPDRLAVEQRLSQVLELCRTGRPEEAEGPYRTLCGNPPRDAAGLLSMAEAARILARPADAVAWAEAAVRAQADRADGWSVLALAFIAAGRADDGYAAAAEALRRTGTWKPGSGEPGAGTAAIQAHRAQALARLRRGQLAEAAAACDTALRLADAVAQAPQAVRQARAETLGTLALVRMLEGRAEEAEALFRRALSHRPVLPEILGNHASLLARLGRDGEALEQAEQAMALRPRLTGTLHLIGTLHHRAGQLEAAIAAFHRVLAVDPGHLDARLRLADSLRVAGHWQEAATVCRDGLARIANPDDPNRTPLLANLGAALQTGGDAAGALEAYREALRLSPDLPEVHNNLARLHQETGNPDAAIEELRRATAGRPASQPLPLALRHALLSLLIAAGRTAEAEAEAFGIARTAPEDAELCFGIAALFLQGGWRDQALPYVRKAIRLAPDMPRNWIAFVEALRDATPPQPDTGLDEGLRADLLAALGRPEVESAGLTRAIAGVLLASPVIRTLAALPEDAGPALDDASRTLLADGSLAGLAEDVLLLAHLRAAPVCDPTLERALTRLRRVLLLALTGPGLPDRPSWRALCAAIAEQGFLNEYVFAETDGEFQVLAVLLRAAEAALASGEQPPAVLVALLGAYRPLYRWERAEALQALSWPEEIARLLERQVAEPLAEAAIQAELPALTPISHPVSVGVRAQYEENPYPRWMTTGLLPEPVPLPRFLHALFPHAALPASPAWPSAWEAPGWEAPEVLVAGCGTGREAVWAASTLKNAKVLAVDLSRRSLAYATRQSRRLGLKSIEFAQADLLELGTLDRRFDVIHSVGVLHHMEDPMAGLRVLRGLLRPHGVMEVGFYSAAARRPVLAARQFIAERGHPPTLDGIRHVRRDIQDLPDGHPARAVVHSPDFYGTSACRDLLMHVHELHVTLPWLAGALEALGLEFLGFRLADPAVAALYRKRFPEDPAMTSLGRWDRLEAEHPMIFGGLYQAWVRG
;
A
#
# COMPACT_ATOMS: atom_id res chain seq x y z
N MET A 1 -45.25 -23.52 29.74
CA MET A 1 -45.89 -24.38 28.74
C MET A 1 -45.17 -24.20 27.42
N THR A 2 -44.53 -25.30 26.94
CA THR A 2 -44.24 -25.69 25.53
C THR A 2 -43.66 -24.65 24.56
N ALA A 3 -42.61 -24.88 23.76
CA ALA A 3 -41.99 -26.10 23.26
C ALA A 3 -40.53 -25.83 22.82
N ALA A 4 -39.61 -26.72 23.17
CA ALA A 4 -38.27 -26.82 22.58
C ALA A 4 -37.83 -28.28 22.65
N GLU A 5 -38.27 -29.09 21.69
CA GLU A 5 -37.75 -30.44 21.45
C GLU A 5 -36.65 -30.35 20.39
N THR A 6 -35.40 -30.28 20.83
CA THR A 6 -34.23 -30.59 19.99
C THR A 6 -34.03 -32.09 19.99
N ALA A 7 -34.17 -32.69 18.81
CA ALA A 7 -34.04 -34.12 18.56
C ALA A 7 -32.61 -34.64 18.82
N THR A 8 -32.32 -35.05 20.05
CA THR A 8 -31.26 -36.01 20.37
C THR A 8 -31.85 -37.43 20.27
N GLY A 9 -31.95 -37.95 19.05
CA GLY A 9 -32.37 -39.33 18.82
C GLY A 9 -31.23 -40.31 19.11
N THR A 10 -31.07 -40.71 20.38
CA THR A 10 -30.31 -41.90 20.74
C THR A 10 -31.06 -43.14 20.24
N VAL A 11 -30.44 -43.94 19.38
CA VAL A 11 -31.04 -45.18 18.87
C VAL A 11 -31.13 -46.19 20.02
N SER A 12 -32.33 -46.41 20.54
CA SER A 12 -32.65 -47.53 21.43
C SER A 12 -33.05 -48.73 20.56
N LEU A 13 -32.43 -49.90 20.80
CA LEU A 13 -32.74 -51.14 20.08
C LEU A 13 -34.16 -51.64 20.40
N PRO A 14 -35.02 -51.94 19.41
CA PRO A 14 -36.40 -52.35 19.66
C PRO A 14 -36.53 -53.84 20.05
N THR A 15 -37.47 -54.13 20.95
CA THR A 15 -37.90 -55.47 21.35
C THR A 15 -38.92 -56.08 20.37
N GLU A 16 -38.77 -57.39 20.17
CA GLU A 16 -39.54 -58.34 19.33
C GLU A 16 -40.89 -57.89 18.72
N GLN A 17 -40.89 -57.50 17.44
CA GLN A 17 -42.05 -57.63 16.53
C GLN A 17 -41.59 -57.96 15.09
N SER A 18 -42.32 -58.87 14.44
CA SER A 18 -42.28 -59.38 13.04
C SER A 18 -40.92 -59.51 12.34
N ALA A 19 -40.56 -60.73 11.90
CA ALA A 19 -39.35 -61.00 11.13
C ALA A 19 -39.26 -60.05 9.91
N PRO A 20 -38.20 -59.23 9.81
CA PRO A 20 -38.04 -58.32 8.69
C PRO A 20 -37.86 -59.11 7.39
N ASP A 21 -38.35 -58.56 6.29
CA ASP A 21 -38.01 -59.05 4.96
C ASP A 21 -36.51 -58.85 4.74
N ARG A 22 -35.74 -59.89 5.06
CA ARG A 22 -34.28 -59.91 5.10
C ARG A 22 -33.68 -59.35 3.81
N LEU A 23 -34.33 -59.64 2.68
CA LEU A 23 -33.94 -59.16 1.36
C LEU A 23 -34.05 -57.64 1.23
N ALA A 24 -35.08 -57.02 1.81
CA ALA A 24 -35.30 -55.57 1.76
C ALA A 24 -34.28 -54.78 2.60
N VAL A 25 -33.87 -55.33 3.76
CA VAL A 25 -32.82 -54.73 4.60
C VAL A 25 -31.46 -54.84 3.91
N GLU A 26 -31.13 -56.02 3.35
CA GLU A 26 -29.88 -56.24 2.61
C GLU A 26 -29.78 -55.32 1.38
N GLN A 27 -30.84 -55.21 0.56
CA GLN A 27 -30.86 -54.32 -0.61
C GLN A 27 -30.68 -52.85 -0.24
N ARG A 28 -31.34 -52.39 0.83
CA ARG A 28 -31.25 -50.99 1.28
C ARG A 28 -29.89 -50.66 1.89
N LEU A 29 -29.29 -51.61 2.62
CA LEU A 29 -27.93 -51.46 3.11
C LEU A 29 -26.92 -51.41 1.97
N SER A 30 -27.07 -52.26 0.94
CA SER A 30 -26.27 -52.19 -0.28
C SER A 30 -26.44 -50.84 -0.99
N GLN A 31 -27.66 -50.30 -1.06
CA GLN A 31 -27.93 -48.97 -1.63
C GLN A 31 -27.21 -47.86 -0.85
N VAL A 32 -27.28 -47.87 0.49
CA VAL A 32 -26.59 -46.88 1.33
C VAL A 32 -25.07 -46.94 1.12
N LEU A 33 -24.49 -48.13 1.13
CA LEU A 33 -23.06 -48.30 0.91
C LEU A 33 -22.65 -47.87 -0.49
N GLU A 34 -23.47 -48.12 -1.50
CA GLU A 34 -23.18 -47.71 -2.88
C GLU A 34 -23.24 -46.19 -3.04
N LEU A 35 -24.23 -45.53 -2.45
CA LEU A 35 -24.30 -44.07 -2.39
C LEU A 35 -23.10 -43.48 -1.65
N CYS A 36 -22.68 -44.10 -0.54
CA CYS A 36 -21.46 -43.73 0.17
C CYS A 36 -20.18 -43.93 -0.67
N ARG A 37 -20.07 -45.04 -1.42
CA ARG A 37 -18.91 -45.34 -2.29
C ARG A 37 -18.84 -44.46 -3.52
N THR A 38 -19.98 -44.04 -4.05
CA THR A 38 -20.08 -43.16 -5.24
C THR A 38 -20.00 -41.67 -4.90
N GLY A 39 -19.70 -41.32 -3.64
CA GLY A 39 -19.52 -39.92 -3.22
C GLY A 39 -20.83 -39.14 -3.08
N ARG A 40 -21.96 -39.83 -2.86
CA ARG A 40 -23.30 -39.25 -2.67
C ARG A 40 -23.82 -39.47 -1.23
N PRO A 41 -23.07 -39.08 -0.18
CA PRO A 41 -23.45 -39.36 1.20
C PRO A 41 -24.74 -38.63 1.63
N GLU A 42 -25.08 -37.49 1.03
CA GLU A 42 -26.30 -36.75 1.39
C GLU A 42 -27.57 -37.48 1.00
N GLU A 43 -27.53 -38.18 -0.13
CA GLU A 43 -28.64 -39.04 -0.58
C GLU A 43 -28.71 -40.34 0.21
N ALA A 44 -27.60 -40.77 0.82
CA ALA A 44 -27.56 -41.93 1.70
C ALA A 44 -28.17 -41.66 3.09
N GLU A 45 -28.31 -40.40 3.51
CA GLU A 45 -28.80 -40.01 4.84
C GLU A 45 -30.25 -40.49 5.11
N GLY A 46 -31.16 -40.33 4.15
CA GLY A 46 -32.55 -40.77 4.27
C GLY A 46 -32.71 -42.30 4.36
N PRO A 47 -32.15 -43.06 3.41
CA PRO A 47 -32.10 -44.52 3.47
C PRO A 47 -31.38 -45.05 4.71
N TYR A 48 -30.29 -44.40 5.16
CA TYR A 48 -29.57 -44.75 6.39
C TYR A 48 -30.43 -44.58 7.64
N ARG A 49 -31.14 -43.45 7.80
CA ARG A 49 -32.08 -43.24 8.93
C ARG A 49 -33.18 -44.29 8.95
N THR A 50 -33.66 -44.70 7.78
CA THR A 50 -34.65 -45.78 7.65
C THR A 50 -34.09 -47.12 8.14
N LEU A 51 -32.82 -47.43 7.84
CA LEU A 51 -32.13 -48.61 8.37
C LEU A 51 -31.88 -48.53 9.87
N CYS A 52 -31.64 -47.35 10.45
CA CYS A 52 -31.52 -47.21 11.90
C CYS A 52 -32.79 -47.66 12.65
N GLY A 53 -33.96 -47.46 12.05
CA GLY A 53 -35.25 -47.91 12.61
C GLY A 53 -35.51 -49.41 12.48
N ASN A 54 -34.85 -50.09 11.53
CA ASN A 54 -34.95 -51.54 11.32
C ASN A 54 -33.58 -52.11 10.88
N PRO A 55 -32.62 -52.25 11.81
CA PRO A 55 -31.24 -52.58 11.48
C PRO A 55 -31.04 -54.06 11.13
N PRO A 56 -29.96 -54.39 10.39
CA PRO A 56 -29.54 -55.78 10.22
C PRO A 56 -29.21 -56.43 11.58
N ARG A 57 -29.43 -57.74 11.70
CA ARG A 57 -29.23 -58.48 12.95
C ARG A 57 -27.93 -59.30 12.96
N ASP A 58 -27.32 -59.51 11.80
CA ASP A 58 -26.04 -60.21 11.66
C ASP A 58 -24.85 -59.26 11.81
N ALA A 59 -23.71 -59.80 12.25
CA ALA A 59 -22.52 -59.01 12.53
C ALA A 59 -21.97 -58.30 11.27
N ALA A 60 -22.09 -58.89 10.08
CA ALA A 60 -21.58 -58.28 8.84
C ALA A 60 -22.42 -57.07 8.40
N GLY A 61 -23.76 -57.17 8.52
CA GLY A 61 -24.66 -56.05 8.31
C GLY A 61 -24.44 -54.90 9.32
N LEU A 62 -24.19 -55.22 10.59
CA LEU A 62 -23.90 -54.22 11.62
C LEU A 62 -22.56 -53.50 11.39
N LEU A 63 -21.51 -54.19 10.93
CA LEU A 63 -20.25 -53.53 10.54
C LEU A 63 -20.43 -52.63 9.31
N SER A 64 -21.28 -53.03 8.38
CA SER A 64 -21.62 -52.20 7.23
C SER A 64 -22.38 -50.93 7.65
N MET A 65 -23.25 -51.02 8.67
CA MET A 65 -23.90 -49.85 9.28
C MET A 65 -22.90 -48.93 9.98
N ALA A 66 -21.90 -49.50 10.67
CA ALA A 66 -20.82 -48.75 11.31
C ALA A 66 -19.97 -47.99 10.29
N GLU A 67 -19.64 -48.63 9.16
CA GLU A 67 -18.89 -48.00 8.08
C GLU A 67 -19.70 -46.90 7.38
N ALA A 68 -21.00 -47.14 7.11
CA ALA A 68 -21.89 -46.10 6.57
C ALA A 68 -21.97 -44.90 7.52
N ALA A 69 -22.13 -45.13 8.83
CA ALA A 69 -22.15 -44.07 9.84
C ALA A 69 -20.85 -43.24 9.83
N ARG A 70 -19.70 -43.89 9.68
CA ARG A 70 -18.39 -43.25 9.57
C ARG A 70 -18.29 -42.37 8.32
N ILE A 71 -18.82 -42.81 7.18
CA ILE A 71 -18.85 -42.04 5.92
C ILE A 71 -19.85 -40.87 6.00
N LEU A 72 -20.94 -41.04 6.74
CA LEU A 72 -21.92 -39.98 7.01
C LEU A 72 -21.49 -38.99 8.12
N ALA A 73 -20.28 -39.14 8.66
CA ALA A 73 -19.75 -38.33 9.76
C ALA A 73 -20.62 -38.37 11.03
N ARG A 74 -21.14 -39.55 11.37
CA ARG A 74 -21.90 -39.83 12.60
C ARG A 74 -21.09 -40.75 13.53
N PRO A 75 -20.09 -40.21 14.25
CA PRO A 75 -19.13 -41.02 15.01
C PRO A 75 -19.78 -41.79 16.18
N ALA A 76 -20.82 -41.23 16.81
CA ALA A 76 -21.57 -41.91 17.86
C ALA A 76 -22.30 -43.16 17.33
N ASP A 77 -22.99 -43.02 16.19
CA ASP A 77 -23.66 -44.13 15.52
C ASP A 77 -22.64 -45.19 15.05
N ALA A 78 -21.49 -44.76 14.52
CA ALA A 78 -20.42 -45.68 14.10
C ALA A 78 -19.92 -46.54 15.26
N VAL A 79 -19.71 -45.94 16.43
CA VAL A 79 -19.35 -46.66 17.66
C VAL A 79 -20.46 -47.62 18.07
N ALA A 80 -21.72 -47.14 18.14
CA ALA A 80 -22.85 -47.95 18.57
C ALA A 80 -23.05 -49.20 17.70
N TRP A 81 -22.95 -49.06 16.37
CA TRP A 81 -23.08 -50.17 15.43
C TRP A 81 -21.89 -51.12 15.48
N ALA A 82 -20.66 -50.61 15.61
CA ALA A 82 -19.47 -51.44 15.74
C ALA A 82 -19.48 -52.24 17.05
N GLU A 83 -19.90 -51.63 18.16
CA GLU A 83 -20.09 -52.34 19.44
C GLU A 83 -21.18 -53.41 19.34
N ALA A 84 -22.29 -53.12 18.66
CA ALA A 84 -23.36 -54.09 18.43
C ALA A 84 -22.86 -55.28 17.59
N ALA A 85 -22.05 -55.04 16.57
CA ALA A 85 -21.44 -56.10 15.76
C ALA A 85 -20.49 -56.98 16.58
N VAL A 86 -19.66 -56.37 17.43
CA VAL A 86 -18.76 -57.09 18.35
C VAL A 86 -19.54 -57.90 19.38
N ARG A 87 -20.67 -57.38 19.89
CA ARG A 87 -21.55 -58.15 20.80
C ARG A 87 -22.21 -59.34 20.09
N ALA A 88 -22.60 -59.17 18.83
CA ALA A 88 -23.23 -60.22 18.04
C ALA A 88 -22.26 -61.37 17.70
N GLN A 89 -20.98 -61.06 17.46
CA GLN A 89 -19.97 -62.06 17.16
C GLN A 89 -18.57 -61.62 17.62
N ALA A 90 -18.24 -61.92 18.89
CA ALA A 90 -17.08 -61.37 19.57
C ALA A 90 -15.73 -61.93 19.10
N ASP A 91 -15.70 -63.07 18.40
CA ASP A 91 -14.51 -63.74 17.85
C ASP A 91 -13.98 -63.09 16.55
N ARG A 92 -14.77 -62.22 15.91
CA ARG A 92 -14.44 -61.56 14.65
C ARG A 92 -13.43 -60.41 14.82
N ALA A 93 -12.20 -60.59 14.33
CA ALA A 93 -11.14 -59.58 14.42
C ALA A 93 -11.42 -58.29 13.62
N ASP A 94 -12.14 -58.38 12.50
CA ASP A 94 -12.54 -57.22 11.70
C ASP A 94 -13.53 -56.32 12.45
N GLY A 95 -14.43 -56.90 13.26
CA GLY A 95 -15.34 -56.13 14.11
C GLY A 95 -14.62 -55.26 15.13
N TRP A 96 -13.60 -55.81 15.78
CA TRP A 96 -12.75 -55.05 16.72
C TRP A 96 -11.90 -53.97 16.03
N SER A 97 -11.46 -54.20 14.79
CA SER A 97 -10.70 -53.22 14.02
C SER A 97 -11.56 -52.02 13.61
N VAL A 98 -12.79 -52.27 13.17
CA VAL A 98 -13.79 -51.23 12.86
C VAL A 98 -14.17 -50.46 14.12
N LEU A 99 -14.38 -51.14 15.24
CA LEU A 99 -14.66 -50.51 16.54
C LEU A 99 -13.51 -49.60 16.98
N ALA A 100 -12.26 -50.03 16.81
CA ALA A 100 -11.08 -49.22 17.12
C ALA A 100 -11.06 -47.90 16.32
N LEU A 101 -11.29 -47.97 15.01
CA LEU A 101 -11.35 -46.78 14.14
C LEU A 101 -12.55 -45.89 14.47
N ALA A 102 -13.69 -46.47 14.85
CA ALA A 102 -14.88 -45.73 15.27
C ALA A 102 -14.63 -44.95 16.58
N PHE A 103 -13.98 -45.58 17.58
CA PHE A 103 -13.58 -44.88 18.80
C PHE A 103 -12.61 -43.72 18.52
N ILE A 104 -11.62 -43.93 17.66
CA ILE A 104 -10.67 -42.86 17.27
C ILE A 104 -11.40 -41.71 16.57
N ALA A 105 -12.36 -42.01 15.68
CA ALA A 105 -13.18 -41.00 15.01
C ALA A 105 -14.08 -40.23 15.99
N ALA A 106 -14.51 -40.87 17.09
CA ALA A 106 -15.28 -40.26 18.17
C ALA A 106 -14.41 -39.55 19.23
N GLY A 107 -13.09 -39.41 19.01
CA GLY A 107 -12.17 -38.77 19.96
C GLY A 107 -11.75 -39.64 21.15
N ARG A 108 -12.16 -40.91 21.20
CA ARG A 108 -11.85 -41.87 22.27
C ARG A 108 -10.59 -42.67 21.93
N ALA A 109 -9.43 -42.02 21.93
CA ALA A 109 -8.17 -42.63 21.49
C ALA A 109 -7.73 -43.83 22.35
N ASP A 110 -8.00 -43.81 23.65
CA ASP A 110 -7.62 -44.89 24.58
C ASP A 110 -8.45 -46.15 24.35
N ASP A 111 -9.77 -45.99 24.21
CA ASP A 111 -10.68 -47.07 23.85
C ASP A 111 -10.36 -47.64 22.47
N GLY A 112 -10.04 -46.76 21.53
CA GLY A 112 -9.58 -47.15 20.19
C GLY A 112 -8.30 -47.98 20.22
N TYR A 113 -7.32 -47.59 21.04
CA TYR A 113 -6.08 -48.35 21.21
C TYR A 113 -6.33 -49.72 21.85
N ALA A 114 -7.21 -49.80 22.86
CA ALA A 114 -7.59 -51.05 23.52
C ALA A 114 -8.32 -52.00 22.55
N ALA A 115 -9.29 -51.49 21.78
CA ALA A 115 -10.00 -52.26 20.77
C ALA A 115 -9.07 -52.75 19.65
N ALA A 116 -8.08 -51.94 19.24
CA ALA A 116 -7.09 -52.35 18.25
C ALA A 116 -6.17 -53.46 18.78
N ALA A 117 -5.73 -53.39 20.03
CA ALA A 117 -4.97 -54.47 20.67
C ALA A 117 -5.79 -55.77 20.73
N GLU A 118 -7.10 -55.64 20.95
CA GLU A 118 -8.04 -56.75 21.03
C GLU A 118 -8.33 -57.39 19.66
N ALA A 119 -8.37 -56.58 18.60
CA ALA A 119 -8.37 -57.06 17.22
C ALA A 119 -7.11 -57.88 16.91
N LEU A 120 -5.92 -57.38 17.26
CA LEU A 120 -4.65 -58.07 17.01
C LEU A 120 -4.54 -59.41 17.77
N ARG A 121 -5.06 -59.48 19.01
CA ARG A 121 -5.12 -60.74 19.77
C ARG A 121 -5.94 -61.81 19.03
N ARG A 122 -7.06 -61.42 18.41
CA ARG A 122 -7.93 -62.32 17.65
C ARG A 122 -7.40 -62.70 16.27
N THR A 123 -6.53 -61.88 15.68
CA THR A 123 -5.85 -62.28 14.43
C THR A 123 -4.83 -63.41 14.64
N GLY A 124 -4.41 -63.70 15.87
CA GLY A 124 -3.51 -64.81 16.19
C GLY A 124 -2.16 -64.74 15.47
N THR A 125 -1.53 -65.89 15.21
CA THR A 125 -0.28 -66.02 14.43
C THR A 125 -0.53 -66.01 12.91
N TRP A 126 -1.51 -65.24 12.44
CA TRP A 126 -1.84 -65.17 11.02
C TRP A 126 -0.59 -64.88 10.19
N LYS A 127 -0.30 -65.77 9.22
CA LYS A 127 0.80 -65.63 8.26
C LYS A 127 0.23 -65.32 6.88
N PRO A 128 0.91 -64.45 6.10
CA PRO A 128 0.55 -64.19 4.72
C PRO A 128 0.48 -65.51 3.92
N GLY A 129 -0.71 -65.84 3.40
CA GLY A 129 -0.93 -67.04 2.56
C GLY A 129 -1.51 -68.28 3.24
N SER A 130 -1.76 -68.30 4.57
CA SER A 130 -2.26 -69.50 5.26
C SER A 130 -3.50 -69.28 6.15
N GLY A 131 -4.23 -68.17 6.01
CA GLY A 131 -5.41 -67.87 6.84
C GLY A 131 -6.49 -67.09 6.10
N GLU A 132 -7.68 -66.95 6.71
CA GLU A 132 -8.83 -66.27 6.11
C GLU A 132 -8.49 -64.84 5.63
N PRO A 133 -8.91 -64.43 4.41
CA PRO A 133 -8.61 -63.10 3.86
C PRO A 133 -9.04 -61.92 4.77
N GLY A 134 -10.08 -62.11 5.59
CA GLY A 134 -10.58 -61.11 6.54
C GLY A 134 -9.62 -60.82 7.70
N ALA A 135 -8.89 -61.82 8.19
CA ALA A 135 -7.97 -61.69 9.32
C ALA A 135 -6.75 -60.81 8.98
N GLY A 136 -6.22 -60.93 7.75
CA GLY A 136 -5.11 -60.09 7.28
C GLY A 136 -5.47 -58.61 7.14
N THR A 137 -6.67 -58.32 6.62
CA THR A 137 -7.16 -56.93 6.51
C THR A 137 -7.43 -56.33 7.89
N ALA A 138 -8.00 -57.11 8.81
CA ALA A 138 -8.21 -56.70 10.20
C ALA A 138 -6.88 -56.35 10.89
N ALA A 139 -5.83 -57.17 10.74
CA ALA A 139 -4.51 -56.90 11.32
C ALA A 139 -3.90 -55.58 10.82
N ILE A 140 -3.98 -55.31 9.52
CA ILE A 140 -3.47 -54.06 8.92
C ILE A 140 -4.23 -52.86 9.48
N GLN A 141 -5.56 -52.92 9.52
CA GLN A 141 -6.40 -51.84 10.04
C GLN A 141 -6.24 -51.64 11.55
N ALA A 142 -6.01 -52.71 12.33
CA ALA A 142 -5.75 -52.62 13.76
C ALA A 142 -4.40 -51.92 14.06
N HIS A 143 -3.34 -52.25 13.31
CA HIS A 143 -2.07 -51.53 13.44
C HIS A 143 -2.17 -50.06 12.99
N ARG A 144 -2.94 -49.77 11.94
CA ARG A 144 -3.25 -48.39 11.56
C ARG A 144 -4.04 -47.65 12.64
N ALA A 145 -5.01 -48.30 13.28
CA ALA A 145 -5.75 -47.73 14.41
C ALA A 145 -4.82 -47.43 15.60
N GLN A 146 -3.87 -48.33 15.92
CA GLN A 146 -2.83 -48.04 16.91
C GLN A 146 -1.99 -46.82 16.52
N ALA A 147 -1.62 -46.68 15.24
CA ALA A 147 -0.87 -45.53 14.75
C ALA A 147 -1.66 -44.22 14.93
N LEU A 148 -2.94 -44.19 14.56
CA LEU A 148 -3.81 -43.02 14.72
C LEU A 148 -4.04 -42.67 16.20
N ALA A 149 -4.23 -43.65 17.08
CA ALA A 149 -4.36 -43.42 18.52
C ALA A 149 -3.07 -42.84 19.13
N ARG A 150 -1.90 -43.35 18.72
CA ARG A 150 -0.58 -42.82 19.13
C ARG A 150 -0.33 -41.41 18.59
N LEU A 151 -0.74 -41.16 17.36
CA LEU A 151 -0.68 -39.83 16.75
C LEU A 151 -1.49 -38.80 17.55
N ARG A 152 -2.70 -39.15 18.00
CA ARG A 152 -3.52 -38.30 18.87
C ARG A 152 -2.88 -38.04 20.25
N ARG A 153 -1.97 -38.90 20.69
CA ARG A 153 -1.18 -38.75 21.93
C ARG A 153 0.18 -38.06 21.70
N GLY A 154 0.49 -37.62 20.48
CA GLY A 154 1.79 -37.02 20.15
C GLY A 154 2.97 -38.00 20.07
N GLN A 155 2.71 -39.31 20.09
CA GLN A 155 3.72 -40.38 20.06
C GLN A 155 4.11 -40.69 18.60
N LEU A 156 4.82 -39.75 17.96
CA LEU A 156 5.10 -39.80 16.51
C LEU A 156 5.95 -41.03 16.10
N ALA A 157 6.97 -41.37 16.88
CA ALA A 157 7.88 -42.47 16.56
C ALA A 157 7.17 -43.83 16.64
N GLU A 158 6.36 -44.04 17.67
CA GLU A 158 5.58 -45.25 17.87
C GLU A 158 4.38 -45.34 16.91
N ALA A 159 3.85 -44.21 16.45
CA ALA A 159 2.87 -44.15 15.38
C ALA A 159 3.50 -44.58 14.05
N ALA A 160 4.70 -44.09 13.71
CA ALA A 160 5.45 -44.50 12.52
C ALA A 160 5.74 -46.02 12.54
N ALA A 161 6.21 -46.55 13.67
CA ALA A 161 6.52 -47.99 13.80
C ALA A 161 5.27 -48.88 13.62
N ALA A 162 4.09 -48.42 14.07
CA ALA A 162 2.82 -49.11 13.86
C ALA A 162 2.40 -49.08 12.38
N CYS A 163 2.57 -47.94 11.69
CA CYS A 163 2.38 -47.85 10.24
C CYS A 163 3.32 -48.76 9.46
N ASP A 164 4.62 -48.80 9.80
CA ASP A 164 5.61 -49.66 9.13
C ASP A 164 5.27 -51.15 9.31
N THR A 165 4.73 -51.52 10.46
CA THR A 165 4.26 -52.89 10.72
C THR A 165 3.02 -53.22 9.88
N ALA A 166 2.04 -52.31 9.79
CA ALA A 166 0.89 -52.46 8.90
C ALA A 166 1.29 -52.56 7.41
N LEU A 167 2.26 -51.76 6.96
CA LEU A 167 2.75 -51.78 5.58
C LEU A 167 3.49 -53.08 5.25
N ARG A 168 4.34 -53.58 6.16
CA ARG A 168 5.00 -54.90 5.99
C ARG A 168 3.98 -56.04 5.86
N LEU A 169 2.91 -56.01 6.65
CA LEU A 169 1.82 -56.99 6.53
C LEU A 169 1.09 -56.88 5.20
N ALA A 170 0.82 -55.65 4.72
CA ALA A 170 0.19 -55.42 3.43
C ALA A 170 1.08 -55.86 2.25
N ASP A 171 2.39 -55.61 2.32
CA ASP A 171 3.37 -55.95 1.27
C ASP A 171 3.59 -57.45 1.15
N ALA A 172 3.40 -58.21 2.23
CA ALA A 172 3.54 -59.67 2.22
C ALA A 172 2.36 -60.39 1.53
N VAL A 173 1.31 -59.69 1.11
CA VAL A 173 0.16 -60.26 0.39
C VAL A 173 0.37 -60.16 -1.13
N ALA A 174 0.89 -61.23 -1.74
CA ALA A 174 1.31 -61.28 -3.16
C ALA A 174 0.19 -60.95 -4.18
N GLN A 175 -1.07 -61.28 -3.88
CA GLN A 175 -2.25 -60.91 -4.67
C GLN A 175 -3.26 -60.17 -3.78
N ALA A 176 -2.89 -58.97 -3.33
CA ALA A 176 -3.69 -58.18 -2.39
C ALA A 176 -5.11 -57.91 -2.92
N PRO A 177 -6.17 -58.39 -2.23
CA PRO A 177 -7.55 -58.00 -2.51
C PRO A 177 -7.73 -56.48 -2.42
N GLN A 178 -8.82 -55.95 -2.99
CA GLN A 178 -9.12 -54.50 -2.95
C GLN A 178 -9.07 -53.93 -1.52
N ALA A 179 -9.60 -54.67 -0.54
CA ALA A 179 -9.59 -54.26 0.87
C ALA A 179 -8.15 -54.09 1.44
N VAL A 180 -7.21 -54.96 1.07
CA VAL A 180 -5.80 -54.85 1.49
C VAL A 180 -5.11 -53.68 0.77
N ARG A 181 -5.39 -53.47 -0.52
CA ARG A 181 -4.86 -52.32 -1.27
C ARG A 181 -5.34 -50.98 -0.69
N GLN A 182 -6.62 -50.91 -0.30
CA GLN A 182 -7.19 -49.74 0.35
C GLN A 182 -6.58 -49.53 1.75
N ALA A 183 -6.50 -50.57 2.59
CA ALA A 183 -5.87 -50.49 3.90
C ALA A 183 -4.39 -50.04 3.80
N ARG A 184 -3.67 -50.48 2.76
CA ARG A 184 -2.32 -50.02 2.44
C ARG A 184 -2.27 -48.53 2.12
N ALA A 185 -3.14 -48.04 1.22
CA ALA A 185 -3.22 -46.63 0.87
C ALA A 185 -3.54 -45.74 2.09
N GLU A 186 -4.50 -46.17 2.91
CA GLU A 186 -4.87 -45.50 4.15
C GLU A 186 -3.73 -45.45 5.18
N THR A 187 -2.93 -46.53 5.26
CA THR A 187 -1.75 -46.61 6.12
C THR A 187 -0.62 -45.72 5.59
N LEU A 188 -0.39 -45.69 4.28
CA LEU A 188 0.56 -44.76 3.64
C LEU A 188 0.17 -43.30 3.91
N GLY A 189 -1.12 -42.95 3.79
CA GLY A 189 -1.61 -41.62 4.14
C GLY A 189 -1.45 -41.29 5.63
N THR A 190 -1.62 -42.26 6.52
CA THR A 190 -1.39 -42.08 7.96
C THR A 190 0.10 -41.88 8.26
N LEU A 191 0.99 -42.63 7.62
CA LEU A 191 2.44 -42.44 7.74
C LEU A 191 2.89 -41.09 7.16
N ALA A 192 2.32 -40.66 6.04
CA ALA A 192 2.58 -39.35 5.45
C ALA A 192 2.20 -38.22 6.43
N LEU A 193 1.07 -38.35 7.13
CA LEU A 193 0.67 -37.41 8.18
C LEU A 193 1.67 -37.38 9.35
N VAL A 194 2.19 -38.55 9.77
CA VAL A 194 3.24 -38.62 10.81
C VAL A 194 4.51 -37.88 10.33
N ARG A 195 5.00 -38.16 9.12
CA ARG A 195 6.19 -37.49 8.55
C ARG A 195 5.99 -35.98 8.39
N MET A 196 4.78 -35.56 8.02
CA MET A 196 4.40 -34.15 7.94
C MET A 196 4.43 -33.45 9.31
N LEU A 197 4.07 -34.15 10.39
CA LEU A 197 4.13 -33.62 11.77
C LEU A 197 5.56 -33.65 12.35
N GLU A 198 6.41 -34.57 11.91
CA GLU A 198 7.85 -34.59 12.22
C GLU A 198 8.67 -33.51 11.48
N GLY A 199 8.05 -32.77 10.55
CA GLY A 199 8.74 -31.77 9.71
C GLY A 199 9.45 -32.33 8.47
N ARG A 200 9.25 -33.62 8.16
CA ARG A 200 9.87 -34.31 7.01
C ARG A 200 8.97 -34.20 5.77
N ALA A 201 8.88 -33.00 5.21
CA ALA A 201 7.89 -32.69 4.17
C ALA A 201 8.11 -33.45 2.84
N GLU A 202 9.35 -33.68 2.43
CA GLU A 202 9.67 -34.44 1.20
C GLU A 202 9.27 -35.92 1.31
N GLU A 203 9.55 -36.54 2.47
CA GLU A 203 9.11 -37.91 2.75
C GLU A 203 7.58 -38.00 2.79
N ALA A 204 6.91 -37.02 3.40
CA ALA A 204 5.45 -36.95 3.44
C ALA A 204 4.84 -36.83 2.04
N GLU A 205 5.39 -35.98 1.17
CA GLU A 205 4.95 -35.81 -0.22
C GLU A 205 5.08 -37.12 -1.00
N ALA A 206 6.22 -37.81 -0.90
CA ALA A 206 6.44 -39.08 -1.56
C ALA A 206 5.43 -40.15 -1.09
N LEU A 207 5.13 -40.17 0.21
CA LEU A 207 4.15 -41.10 0.79
C LEU A 207 2.71 -40.77 0.36
N PHE A 208 2.32 -39.49 0.31
CA PHE A 208 1.01 -39.08 -0.20
C PHE A 208 0.83 -39.44 -1.67
N ARG A 209 1.84 -39.20 -2.53
CA ARG A 209 1.78 -39.62 -3.95
C ARG A 209 1.64 -41.14 -4.10
N ARG A 210 2.37 -41.92 -3.29
CA ARG A 210 2.23 -43.37 -3.27
C ARG A 210 0.82 -43.77 -2.84
N ALA A 211 0.28 -43.15 -1.80
CA ALA A 211 -1.07 -43.41 -1.31
C ALA A 211 -2.15 -43.10 -2.37
N LEU A 212 -2.02 -41.97 -3.07
CA LEU A 212 -2.95 -41.52 -4.12
C LEU A 212 -2.84 -42.32 -5.43
N SER A 213 -1.76 -43.08 -5.64
CA SER A 213 -1.63 -43.95 -6.83
C SER A 213 -2.54 -45.19 -6.76
N HIS A 214 -3.09 -45.52 -5.58
CA HIS A 214 -4.06 -46.58 -5.40
C HIS A 214 -5.48 -46.14 -5.81
N ARG A 215 -6.22 -47.01 -6.52
CA ARG A 215 -7.62 -46.78 -6.94
C ARG A 215 -8.59 -47.65 -6.13
N PRO A 216 -9.73 -47.10 -5.64
CA PRO A 216 -10.18 -45.70 -5.76
C PRO A 216 -9.39 -44.73 -4.89
N VAL A 217 -9.33 -43.45 -5.30
CA VAL A 217 -8.66 -42.37 -4.56
C VAL A 217 -9.51 -41.98 -3.35
N LEU A 218 -8.87 -41.86 -2.18
CA LEU A 218 -9.57 -41.58 -0.92
C LEU A 218 -9.61 -40.07 -0.62
N PRO A 219 -10.80 -39.47 -0.40
CA PRO A 219 -10.96 -38.03 -0.16
C PRO A 219 -10.17 -37.50 1.05
N GLU A 220 -10.03 -38.30 2.11
CA GLU A 220 -9.27 -37.93 3.30
C GLU A 220 -7.76 -37.82 3.01
N ILE A 221 -7.24 -38.63 2.08
CA ILE A 221 -5.84 -38.57 1.66
C ILE A 221 -5.61 -37.35 0.77
N LEU A 222 -6.54 -37.05 -0.15
CA LEU A 222 -6.50 -35.82 -0.96
C LEU A 222 -6.54 -34.56 -0.08
N GLY A 223 -7.43 -34.50 0.91
CA GLY A 223 -7.51 -33.36 1.84
C GLY A 223 -6.24 -33.19 2.68
N ASN A 224 -5.67 -34.28 3.18
CA ASN A 224 -4.41 -34.23 3.93
C ASN A 224 -3.21 -33.88 3.04
N HIS A 225 -3.18 -34.34 1.79
CA HIS A 225 -2.15 -33.97 0.81
C HIS A 225 -2.25 -32.50 0.44
N ALA A 226 -3.46 -31.99 0.18
CA ALA A 226 -3.72 -30.57 0.00
C ALA A 226 -3.22 -29.74 1.19
N SER A 227 -3.41 -30.22 2.43
CA SER A 227 -2.87 -29.55 3.62
C SER A 227 -1.34 -29.52 3.65
N LEU A 228 -0.66 -30.56 3.14
CA LEU A 228 0.81 -30.55 3.00
C LEU A 228 1.23 -29.55 1.91
N LEU A 229 0.57 -29.54 0.76
CA LEU A 229 0.85 -28.62 -0.35
C LEU A 229 0.71 -27.16 0.10
N ALA A 230 -0.33 -26.83 0.87
CA ALA A 230 -0.54 -25.50 1.46
C ALA A 230 0.55 -25.10 2.48
N ARG A 231 1.14 -26.08 3.19
CA ARG A 231 2.29 -25.84 4.09
C ARG A 231 3.59 -25.63 3.33
N LEU A 232 3.69 -26.16 2.11
CA LEU A 232 4.81 -25.98 1.19
C LEU A 232 4.69 -24.70 0.34
N GLY A 233 3.62 -23.90 0.53
CA GLY A 233 3.36 -22.68 -0.25
C GLY A 233 2.83 -22.95 -1.66
N ARG A 234 2.43 -24.19 -1.97
CA ARG A 234 1.86 -24.59 -3.27
C ARG A 234 0.33 -24.44 -3.24
N ASP A 235 -0.13 -23.22 -2.93
CA ASP A 235 -1.54 -22.94 -2.58
C ASP A 235 -2.51 -23.22 -3.74
N GLY A 236 -2.10 -23.01 -5.00
CA GLY A 236 -2.92 -23.33 -6.17
C GLY A 236 -3.21 -24.83 -6.33
N GLU A 237 -2.17 -25.66 -6.21
CA GLU A 237 -2.32 -27.13 -6.25
C GLU A 237 -3.06 -27.66 -5.02
N ALA A 238 -2.84 -27.04 -3.86
CA ALA A 238 -3.56 -27.36 -2.64
C ALA A 238 -5.07 -27.11 -2.79
N LEU A 239 -5.46 -25.98 -3.40
CA LEU A 239 -6.86 -25.65 -3.61
C LEU A 239 -7.53 -26.65 -4.57
N GLU A 240 -6.90 -26.94 -5.70
CA GLU A 240 -7.42 -27.92 -6.67
C GLU A 240 -7.65 -29.29 -6.02
N GLN A 241 -6.68 -29.79 -5.25
CA GLN A 241 -6.81 -31.07 -4.57
C GLN A 241 -7.84 -31.05 -3.43
N ALA A 242 -7.95 -29.94 -2.69
CA ALA A 242 -8.96 -29.78 -1.66
C ALA A 242 -10.38 -29.76 -2.26
N GLU A 243 -10.56 -29.10 -3.41
CA GLU A 243 -11.82 -29.10 -4.16
C GLU A 243 -12.16 -30.48 -4.72
N GLN A 244 -11.19 -31.23 -5.23
CA GLN A 244 -11.38 -32.63 -5.63
C GLN A 244 -11.84 -33.50 -4.44
N ALA A 245 -11.23 -33.33 -3.27
CA ALA A 245 -11.66 -34.01 -2.05
C ALA A 245 -13.10 -33.64 -1.66
N MET A 246 -13.51 -32.36 -1.83
CA MET A 246 -14.87 -31.87 -1.60
C MET A 246 -15.90 -32.34 -2.61
N ALA A 247 -15.52 -32.48 -3.88
CA ALA A 247 -16.39 -33.07 -4.88
C ALA A 247 -16.72 -34.54 -4.55
N LEU A 248 -15.75 -35.28 -3.98
CA LEU A 248 -15.95 -36.67 -3.57
C LEU A 248 -16.65 -36.81 -2.22
N ARG A 249 -16.43 -35.88 -1.29
CA ARG A 249 -17.04 -35.89 0.05
C ARG A 249 -17.28 -34.48 0.60
N PRO A 250 -18.47 -33.89 0.41
CA PRO A 250 -18.74 -32.47 0.72
C PRO A 250 -18.63 -32.01 2.18
N ARG A 251 -18.51 -32.95 3.15
CA ARG A 251 -18.54 -32.68 4.60
C ARG A 251 -17.22 -32.97 5.32
N LEU A 252 -16.08 -32.99 4.64
CA LEU A 252 -14.78 -33.04 5.33
C LEU A 252 -14.45 -31.64 5.89
N THR A 253 -14.83 -31.42 7.14
CA THR A 253 -14.68 -30.15 7.86
C THR A 253 -13.26 -29.59 7.78
N GLY A 254 -12.23 -30.43 7.95
CA GLY A 254 -10.82 -30.00 7.86
C GLY A 254 -10.40 -29.51 6.47
N THR A 255 -10.87 -30.17 5.41
CA THR A 255 -10.60 -29.75 4.02
C THR A 255 -11.37 -28.49 3.67
N LEU A 256 -12.62 -28.36 4.13
CA LEU A 256 -13.43 -27.16 3.91
C LEU A 256 -12.84 -25.94 4.63
N HIS A 257 -12.31 -26.13 5.84
CA HIS A 257 -11.55 -25.11 6.57
C HIS A 257 -10.26 -24.72 5.82
N LEU A 258 -9.57 -25.69 5.22
CA LEU A 258 -8.41 -25.43 4.36
C LEU A 258 -8.78 -24.59 3.13
N ILE A 259 -9.87 -24.91 2.43
CA ILE A 259 -10.36 -24.12 1.29
C ILE A 259 -10.61 -22.67 1.69
N GLY A 260 -11.32 -22.45 2.81
CA GLY A 260 -11.55 -21.08 3.33
C GLY A 260 -10.24 -20.35 3.65
N THR A 261 -9.27 -21.06 4.24
CA THR A 261 -7.95 -20.50 4.55
C THR A 261 -7.17 -20.13 3.29
N LEU A 262 -7.22 -20.94 2.25
CA LEU A 262 -6.56 -20.69 0.96
C LEU A 262 -7.18 -19.48 0.25
N HIS A 263 -8.51 -19.38 0.21
CA HIS A 263 -9.18 -18.20 -0.33
C HIS A 263 -8.86 -16.91 0.44
N HIS A 264 -8.78 -16.98 1.77
CA HIS A 264 -8.40 -15.84 2.61
C HIS A 264 -6.98 -15.36 2.27
N ARG A 265 -6.00 -16.27 2.15
CA ARG A 265 -4.62 -15.93 1.76
C ARG A 265 -4.53 -15.34 0.36
N ALA A 266 -5.40 -15.79 -0.56
CA ALA A 266 -5.49 -15.26 -1.92
C ALA A 266 -6.24 -13.91 -2.02
N GLY A 267 -6.70 -13.34 -0.89
CA GLY A 267 -7.49 -12.10 -0.88
C GLY A 267 -8.93 -12.26 -1.40
N GLN A 268 -9.39 -13.50 -1.63
CA GLN A 268 -10.75 -13.82 -2.08
C GLN A 268 -11.70 -13.92 -0.89
N LEU A 269 -11.93 -12.78 -0.23
CA LEU A 269 -12.57 -12.73 1.10
C LEU A 269 -13.99 -13.30 1.10
N GLU A 270 -14.82 -13.02 0.10
CA GLU A 270 -16.20 -13.53 0.03
C GLU A 270 -16.25 -15.07 -0.13
N ALA A 271 -15.33 -15.64 -0.90
CA ALA A 271 -15.21 -17.10 -1.04
C ALA A 271 -14.75 -17.74 0.28
N ALA A 272 -13.82 -17.08 0.99
CA ALA A 272 -13.38 -17.52 2.31
C ALA A 272 -14.51 -17.50 3.34
N ILE A 273 -15.27 -16.40 3.40
CA ILE A 273 -16.44 -16.23 4.27
C ILE A 273 -17.45 -17.36 4.02
N ALA A 274 -17.82 -17.61 2.76
CA ALA A 274 -18.74 -18.68 2.39
C ALA A 274 -18.24 -20.06 2.83
N ALA A 275 -16.95 -20.35 2.64
CA ALA A 275 -16.36 -21.62 3.07
C ALA A 275 -16.41 -21.79 4.60
N PHE A 276 -16.05 -20.76 5.38
CA PHE A 276 -16.09 -20.84 6.85
C PHE A 276 -17.52 -20.94 7.41
N HIS A 277 -18.51 -20.28 6.80
CA HIS A 277 -19.92 -20.51 7.18
C HIS A 277 -20.33 -21.96 6.97
N ARG A 278 -19.91 -22.58 5.86
CA ARG A 278 -20.16 -24.01 5.63
C ARG A 278 -19.46 -24.89 6.67
N VAL A 279 -18.25 -24.54 7.12
CA VAL A 279 -17.59 -25.24 8.24
C VAL A 279 -18.45 -25.18 9.50
N LEU A 280 -18.91 -23.97 9.88
CA LEU A 280 -19.71 -23.76 11.08
C LEU A 280 -21.13 -24.35 10.99
N ALA A 281 -21.65 -24.57 9.78
CA ALA A 281 -22.90 -25.29 9.57
C ALA A 281 -22.76 -26.80 9.85
N VAL A 282 -21.58 -27.38 9.55
CA VAL A 282 -21.28 -28.79 9.82
C VAL A 282 -20.83 -28.99 11.27
N ASP A 283 -19.96 -28.10 11.77
CA ASP A 283 -19.45 -28.11 13.14
C ASP A 283 -19.58 -26.70 13.76
N PRO A 284 -20.69 -26.40 14.44
CA PRO A 284 -20.88 -25.12 15.13
C PRO A 284 -19.84 -24.85 16.23
N GLY A 285 -19.15 -25.87 16.74
CA GLY A 285 -18.13 -25.78 17.77
C GLY A 285 -16.72 -25.47 17.25
N HIS A 286 -16.52 -25.39 15.93
CA HIS A 286 -15.20 -25.22 15.34
C HIS A 286 -14.61 -23.82 15.61
N LEU A 287 -13.73 -23.71 16.60
CA LEU A 287 -13.14 -22.44 17.03
C LEU A 287 -12.29 -21.78 15.94
N ASP A 288 -11.37 -22.53 15.30
CA ASP A 288 -10.46 -21.94 14.30
C ASP A 288 -11.21 -21.35 13.10
N ALA A 289 -12.21 -22.08 12.57
CA ALA A 289 -13.06 -21.59 11.48
C ALA A 289 -13.84 -20.33 11.89
N ARG A 290 -14.28 -20.23 13.14
CA ARG A 290 -14.94 -19.04 13.67
C ARG A 290 -13.98 -17.85 13.77
N LEU A 291 -12.76 -18.07 14.25
CA LEU A 291 -11.72 -17.03 14.30
C LEU A 291 -11.37 -16.53 12.90
N ARG A 292 -11.20 -17.44 11.94
CA ARG A 292 -10.91 -17.12 10.53
C ARG A 292 -12.08 -16.43 9.82
N LEU A 293 -13.32 -16.80 10.14
CA LEU A 293 -14.51 -16.12 9.64
C LEU A 293 -14.55 -14.67 10.14
N ALA A 294 -14.37 -14.46 11.45
CA ALA A 294 -14.36 -13.11 12.03
C ALA A 294 -13.26 -12.23 11.42
N ASP A 295 -12.06 -12.79 11.21
CA ASP A 295 -10.96 -12.07 10.57
C ASP A 295 -11.24 -11.75 9.10
N SER A 296 -11.79 -12.71 8.33
CA SER A 296 -12.15 -12.49 6.92
C SER A 296 -13.26 -11.45 6.76
N LEU A 297 -14.29 -11.49 7.61
CA LEU A 297 -15.37 -10.48 7.67
C LEU A 297 -14.81 -9.09 8.00
N ARG A 298 -13.90 -9.00 8.97
CA ARG A 298 -13.25 -7.74 9.36
C ARG A 298 -12.45 -7.15 8.20
N VAL A 299 -11.63 -7.95 7.52
CA VAL A 299 -10.83 -7.49 6.37
C VAL A 299 -11.73 -7.09 5.18
N ALA A 300 -12.88 -7.75 5.02
CA ALA A 300 -13.88 -7.39 4.01
C ALA A 300 -14.70 -6.13 4.37
N GLY A 301 -14.54 -5.57 5.58
CA GLY A 301 -15.29 -4.41 6.06
C GLY A 301 -16.61 -4.72 6.75
N HIS A 302 -17.01 -5.99 6.86
CA HIS A 302 -18.23 -6.47 7.54
C HIS A 302 -18.02 -6.60 9.05
N TRP A 303 -17.61 -5.51 9.70
CA TRP A 303 -17.15 -5.53 11.09
C TRP A 303 -18.24 -5.85 12.12
N GLN A 304 -19.50 -5.49 11.87
CA GLN A 304 -20.63 -5.84 12.75
C GLN A 304 -20.86 -7.35 12.79
N GLU A 305 -20.77 -8.00 11.63
CA GLU A 305 -20.92 -9.45 11.52
C GLU A 305 -19.72 -10.15 12.17
N ALA A 306 -18.50 -9.67 11.93
CA ALA A 306 -17.30 -10.15 12.61
C ALA A 306 -17.45 -10.12 14.15
N ALA A 307 -17.92 -9.00 14.70
CA ALA A 307 -18.16 -8.85 16.13
C ALA A 307 -19.25 -9.82 16.63
N THR A 308 -20.30 -10.05 15.85
CA THR A 308 -21.38 -11.00 16.17
C THR A 308 -20.85 -12.43 16.22
N VAL A 309 -20.08 -12.84 15.21
CA VAL A 309 -19.42 -14.15 15.14
C VAL A 309 -18.52 -14.40 16.35
N CYS A 310 -17.75 -13.39 16.80
CA CYS A 310 -16.94 -13.50 18.01
C CYS A 310 -17.79 -13.63 19.29
N ARG A 311 -18.83 -12.81 19.46
CA ARG A 311 -19.74 -12.88 20.62
C ARG A 311 -20.45 -14.23 20.71
N ASP A 312 -20.90 -14.77 19.58
CA ASP A 312 -21.50 -16.11 19.49
C ASP A 312 -20.50 -17.20 19.89
N GLY A 313 -19.24 -17.06 19.51
CA GLY A 313 -18.16 -17.94 19.96
C GLY A 313 -17.97 -17.90 21.47
N LEU A 314 -17.92 -16.68 22.04
CA LEU A 314 -17.76 -16.47 23.48
C LEU A 314 -18.93 -17.01 24.28
N ALA A 315 -20.17 -16.91 23.78
CA ALA A 315 -21.36 -17.45 24.43
C ALA A 315 -21.39 -18.99 24.48
N ARG A 316 -20.67 -19.66 23.57
CA ARG A 316 -20.55 -21.13 23.54
C ARG A 316 -19.51 -21.67 24.53
N ILE A 317 -18.64 -20.81 25.04
CA ILE A 317 -17.62 -21.19 26.02
C ILE A 317 -18.15 -20.85 27.41
N ALA A 318 -18.63 -21.88 28.12
CA ALA A 318 -19.32 -21.74 29.39
C ALA A 318 -18.43 -21.22 30.54
N ASN A 319 -17.14 -21.56 30.54
CA ASN A 319 -16.20 -21.10 31.55
C ASN A 319 -15.62 -19.72 31.16
N PRO A 320 -15.84 -18.66 31.96
CA PRO A 320 -15.31 -17.32 31.68
C PRO A 320 -13.77 -17.23 31.65
N ASP A 321 -13.06 -18.14 32.33
CA ASP A 321 -11.60 -18.16 32.41
C ASP A 321 -10.97 -19.18 31.44
N ASP A 322 -11.73 -19.68 30.46
CA ASP A 322 -11.22 -20.60 29.43
C ASP A 322 -10.22 -19.89 28.49
N PRO A 323 -9.00 -20.42 28.29
CA PRO A 323 -8.00 -19.84 27.38
C PRO A 323 -8.47 -19.67 25.93
N ASN A 324 -9.45 -20.45 25.47
CA ASN A 324 -10.01 -20.35 24.13
C ASN A 324 -10.82 -19.06 23.90
N ARG A 325 -11.18 -18.34 24.98
CA ARG A 325 -11.85 -17.03 24.89
C ARG A 325 -10.88 -15.93 24.45
N THR A 326 -9.60 -16.05 24.80
CA THR A 326 -8.54 -15.08 24.47
C THR A 326 -8.50 -14.69 22.99
N PRO A 327 -8.35 -15.62 22.02
CA PRO A 327 -8.31 -15.27 20.60
C PRO A 327 -9.64 -14.70 20.07
N LEU A 328 -10.79 -15.11 20.64
CA LEU A 328 -12.09 -14.55 20.28
C LEU A 328 -12.24 -13.10 20.76
N LEU A 329 -11.76 -12.79 21.97
CA LEU A 329 -11.74 -11.43 22.52
C LEU A 329 -10.78 -10.53 21.74
N ALA A 330 -9.61 -11.04 21.35
CA ALA A 330 -8.68 -10.32 20.48
C ALA A 330 -9.31 -9.98 19.12
N ASN A 331 -9.97 -10.94 18.47
CA ASN A 331 -10.66 -10.69 17.20
C ASN A 331 -11.90 -9.80 17.35
N LEU A 332 -12.63 -9.89 18.48
CA LEU A 332 -13.72 -8.98 18.80
C LEU A 332 -13.21 -7.54 18.93
N GLY A 333 -12.12 -7.33 19.67
CA GLY A 333 -11.50 -6.02 19.80
C GLY A 333 -11.06 -5.45 18.44
N ALA A 334 -10.48 -6.28 17.57
CA ALA A 334 -10.07 -5.88 16.24
C ALA A 334 -11.26 -5.52 15.32
N ALA A 335 -12.36 -6.27 15.41
CA ALA A 335 -13.59 -5.97 14.69
C ALA A 335 -14.21 -4.65 15.17
N LEU A 336 -14.32 -4.43 16.49
CA LEU A 336 -14.87 -3.20 17.07
C LEU A 336 -14.00 -1.97 16.75
N GLN A 337 -12.68 -2.12 16.83
CA GLN A 337 -11.72 -1.08 16.42
C GLN A 337 -11.92 -0.70 14.94
N THR A 338 -12.07 -1.68 14.05
CA THR A 338 -12.34 -1.45 12.62
C THR A 338 -13.67 -0.71 12.40
N GLY A 339 -14.67 -0.99 13.24
CA GLY A 339 -15.97 -0.31 13.23
C GLY A 339 -16.01 1.04 13.94
N GLY A 340 -14.91 1.51 14.52
CA GLY A 340 -14.83 2.77 15.25
C GLY A 340 -15.34 2.74 16.69
N ASP A 341 -15.74 1.58 17.22
CA ASP A 341 -16.11 1.41 18.64
C ASP A 341 -14.85 1.21 19.49
N ALA A 342 -14.15 2.32 19.74
CA ALA A 342 -12.91 2.32 20.51
C ALA A 342 -13.10 1.85 21.97
N ALA A 343 -14.25 2.17 22.58
CA ALA A 343 -14.54 1.79 23.96
C ALA A 343 -14.75 0.27 24.09
N GLY A 344 -15.56 -0.31 23.20
CA GLY A 344 -15.77 -1.76 23.15
C GLY A 344 -14.50 -2.51 22.78
N ALA A 345 -13.69 -1.98 21.86
CA ALA A 345 -12.40 -2.56 21.51
C ALA A 345 -11.43 -2.60 22.71
N LEU A 346 -11.35 -1.50 23.46
CA LEU A 346 -10.51 -1.38 24.67
C LEU A 346 -10.91 -2.42 25.72
N GLU A 347 -12.22 -2.59 25.97
CA GLU A 347 -12.74 -3.58 26.91
C GLU A 347 -12.41 -5.01 26.47
N ALA A 348 -12.63 -5.34 25.20
CA ALA A 348 -12.34 -6.66 24.67
C ALA A 348 -10.84 -7.01 24.75
N TYR A 349 -9.95 -6.07 24.40
CA TYR A 349 -8.50 -6.28 24.51
C TYR A 349 -8.03 -6.41 25.95
N ARG A 350 -8.57 -5.61 26.89
CA ARG A 350 -8.25 -5.74 28.32
C ARG A 350 -8.66 -7.08 28.89
N GLU A 351 -9.83 -7.59 28.50
CA GLU A 351 -10.28 -8.91 28.94
C GLU A 351 -9.42 -10.04 28.33
N ALA A 352 -8.99 -9.90 27.07
CA ALA A 352 -8.03 -10.84 26.47
C ALA A 352 -6.70 -10.87 27.26
N LEU A 353 -6.17 -9.70 27.62
CA LEU A 353 -4.93 -9.59 28.42
C LEU A 353 -5.11 -10.01 29.88
N ARG A 354 -6.32 -9.92 30.45
CA ARG A 354 -6.63 -10.48 31.78
C ARG A 354 -6.49 -11.99 31.79
N LEU A 355 -6.99 -12.66 30.74
CA LEU A 355 -6.89 -14.12 30.57
C LEU A 355 -5.48 -14.57 30.22
N SER A 356 -4.76 -13.78 29.44
CA SER A 356 -3.42 -14.10 28.95
C SER A 356 -2.61 -12.81 28.81
N PRO A 357 -1.80 -12.45 29.83
CA PRO A 357 -1.06 -11.18 29.84
C PRO A 357 0.05 -11.06 28.77
N ASP A 358 0.58 -12.19 28.30
CA ASP A 358 1.70 -12.26 27.35
C ASP A 358 1.23 -12.51 25.91
N LEU A 359 0.48 -11.54 25.35
CA LEU A 359 -0.01 -11.57 23.96
C LEU A 359 0.50 -10.34 23.19
N PRO A 360 1.66 -10.44 22.54
CA PRO A 360 2.26 -9.32 21.83
C PRO A 360 1.35 -8.73 20.73
N GLU A 361 0.54 -9.57 20.09
CA GLU A 361 -0.44 -9.17 19.08
C GLU A 361 -1.56 -8.30 19.65
N VAL A 362 -2.02 -8.58 20.88
CA VAL A 362 -3.05 -7.78 21.55
C VAL A 362 -2.48 -6.45 22.02
N HIS A 363 -1.27 -6.46 22.58
CA HIS A 363 -0.55 -5.22 22.93
C HIS A 363 -0.33 -4.31 21.71
N ASN A 364 0.00 -4.89 20.54
CA ASN A 364 0.12 -4.13 19.29
C ASN A 364 -1.20 -3.50 18.85
N ASN A 365 -2.28 -4.28 18.91
CA ASN A 365 -3.61 -3.79 18.54
C ASN A 365 -4.09 -2.68 19.48
N LEU A 366 -3.80 -2.82 20.78
CA LEU A 366 -4.08 -1.83 21.80
C LEU A 366 -3.25 -0.56 21.60
N ALA A 367 -1.95 -0.69 21.28
CA ALA A 367 -1.09 0.43 20.93
C ALA A 367 -1.61 1.17 19.69
N ARG A 368 -2.02 0.45 18.64
CA ARG A 368 -2.66 1.04 17.46
C ARG A 368 -3.98 1.73 17.81
N LEU A 369 -4.80 1.15 18.68
CA LEU A 369 -6.03 1.78 19.16
C LEU A 369 -5.72 3.07 19.93
N HIS A 370 -4.69 3.08 20.75
CA HIS A 370 -4.22 4.27 21.44
C HIS A 370 -3.71 5.33 20.47
N GLN A 371 -3.01 4.96 19.40
CA GLN A 371 -2.67 5.89 18.32
C GLN A 371 -3.92 6.48 17.67
N GLU A 372 -4.84 5.63 17.21
CA GLU A 372 -6.09 6.06 16.55
C GLU A 372 -6.95 6.98 17.42
N THR A 373 -6.87 6.83 18.75
CA THR A 373 -7.60 7.64 19.74
C THR A 373 -6.81 8.83 20.28
N GLY A 374 -5.62 9.13 19.75
CA GLY A 374 -4.84 10.32 20.15
C GLY A 374 -4.02 10.20 21.42
N ASN A 375 -3.70 8.98 21.86
CA ASN A 375 -2.96 8.69 23.08
C ASN A 375 -1.60 8.01 22.80
N PRO A 376 -0.64 8.69 22.14
CA PRO A 376 0.63 8.07 21.72
C PRO A 376 1.49 7.60 22.90
N ASP A 377 1.46 8.29 24.04
CA ASP A 377 2.18 7.86 25.24
C ASP A 377 1.62 6.56 25.82
N ALA A 378 0.30 6.40 25.80
CA ALA A 378 -0.34 5.14 26.19
C ALA A 378 0.05 4.03 25.20
N ALA A 379 0.12 4.32 23.90
CA ALA A 379 0.58 3.36 22.89
C ALA A 379 2.02 2.87 23.16
N ILE A 380 2.93 3.80 23.47
CA ILE A 380 4.32 3.49 23.83
C ILE A 380 4.36 2.63 25.10
N GLU A 381 3.59 2.98 26.13
CA GLU A 381 3.56 2.24 27.39
C GLU A 381 2.96 0.84 27.23
N GLU A 382 1.93 0.65 26.40
CA GLU A 382 1.39 -0.68 26.12
C GLU A 382 2.41 -1.57 25.38
N LEU A 383 3.12 -1.03 24.38
CA LEU A 383 4.21 -1.79 23.75
C LEU A 383 5.36 -2.09 24.74
N ARG A 384 5.61 -1.22 25.73
CA ARG A 384 6.55 -1.51 26.82
C ARG A 384 6.03 -2.59 27.75
N ARG A 385 4.75 -2.66 28.03
CA ARG A 385 4.20 -3.77 28.82
C ARG A 385 4.35 -5.10 28.10
N ALA A 386 4.26 -5.12 26.77
CA ALA A 386 4.64 -6.28 25.97
C ALA A 386 6.14 -6.67 26.14
N THR A 387 7.00 -5.73 26.59
CA THR A 387 8.41 -5.98 26.95
C THR A 387 8.59 -6.45 28.40
N ALA A 388 7.71 -6.04 29.32
CA ALA A 388 7.92 -6.16 30.75
C ALA A 388 7.58 -7.58 31.26
N GLY A 389 8.60 -8.33 31.67
CA GLY A 389 8.45 -9.68 32.25
C GLY A 389 8.92 -10.83 31.35
N ARG A 390 9.38 -10.53 30.13
CA ARG A 390 10.01 -11.54 29.27
C ARG A 390 11.48 -11.78 29.66
N PRO A 391 11.93 -13.04 29.77
CA PRO A 391 13.34 -13.33 29.95
C PRO A 391 14.15 -12.81 28.75
N ALA A 392 15.39 -12.36 28.97
CA ALA A 392 16.26 -11.83 27.91
C ALA A 392 16.52 -12.83 26.75
N SER A 393 16.24 -14.12 26.96
CA SER A 393 16.28 -15.18 25.95
C SER A 393 15.10 -15.18 24.97
N GLN A 394 14.04 -14.39 25.21
CA GLN A 394 12.86 -14.26 24.36
C GLN A 394 12.60 -12.78 24.01
N PRO A 395 13.37 -12.20 23.07
CA PRO A 395 13.13 -10.83 22.62
C PRO A 395 11.74 -10.69 21.99
N LEU A 396 11.20 -9.47 22.00
CA LEU A 396 9.97 -9.17 21.27
C LEU A 396 10.12 -9.51 19.79
N PRO A 397 9.01 -9.93 19.14
CA PRO A 397 8.92 -9.95 17.70
C PRO A 397 9.41 -8.62 17.12
N LEU A 398 10.25 -8.71 16.09
CA LEU A 398 10.89 -7.56 15.46
C LEU A 398 9.87 -6.49 15.02
N ALA A 399 8.71 -6.91 14.51
CA ALA A 399 7.61 -6.02 14.13
C ALA A 399 7.14 -5.08 15.26
N LEU A 400 7.16 -5.53 16.51
CA LEU A 400 6.74 -4.71 17.66
C LEU A 400 7.84 -3.74 18.10
N ARG A 401 9.10 -4.16 17.96
CA ARG A 401 10.23 -3.25 18.16
C ARG A 401 10.21 -2.12 17.11
N HIS A 402 9.85 -2.43 15.86
CA HIS A 402 9.64 -1.41 14.82
C HIS A 402 8.46 -0.48 15.14
N ALA A 403 7.32 -1.02 15.59
CA ALA A 403 6.18 -0.22 16.00
C ALA A 403 6.55 0.73 17.16
N LEU A 404 7.28 0.24 18.16
CA LEU A 404 7.78 1.05 19.27
C LEU A 404 8.76 2.12 18.79
N LEU A 405 9.73 1.78 17.93
CA LEU A 405 10.67 2.74 17.36
C LEU A 405 9.93 3.85 16.60
N SER A 406 8.99 3.49 15.73
CA SER A 406 8.19 4.45 14.95
C SER A 406 7.38 5.39 15.86
N LEU A 407 6.78 4.84 16.92
CA LEU A 407 6.07 5.62 17.93
C LEU A 407 6.97 6.60 18.69
N LEU A 408 8.16 6.15 19.10
CA LEU A 408 9.12 7.00 19.81
C LEU A 408 9.62 8.15 18.92
N ILE A 409 9.87 7.89 17.63
CA ILE A 409 10.21 8.90 16.61
C ILE A 409 9.07 9.92 16.48
N ALA A 410 7.84 9.43 16.24
CA ALA A 410 6.67 10.29 16.09
C ALA A 410 6.41 11.17 17.33
N ALA A 411 6.64 10.63 18.52
CA ALA A 411 6.54 11.35 19.79
C ALA A 411 7.72 12.29 20.07
N GLY A 412 8.80 12.26 19.26
CA GLY A 412 10.00 13.05 19.49
C GLY A 412 10.83 12.62 20.70
N ARG A 413 10.68 11.39 21.16
CA ARG A 413 11.44 10.80 22.28
C ARG A 413 12.78 10.26 21.77
N THR A 414 13.62 11.16 21.25
CA THR A 414 14.84 10.84 20.48
C THR A 414 15.79 9.90 21.20
N ALA A 415 16.13 10.16 22.47
CA ALA A 415 17.06 9.32 23.23
C ALA A 415 16.55 7.87 23.40
N GLU A 416 15.23 7.70 23.55
CA GLU A 416 14.61 6.39 23.71
C GLU A 416 14.49 5.68 22.37
N ALA A 417 14.18 6.41 21.30
CA ALA A 417 14.20 5.89 19.94
C ALA A 417 15.60 5.42 19.51
N GLU A 418 16.65 6.18 19.84
CA GLU A 418 18.04 5.78 19.60
C GLU A 418 18.40 4.49 20.34
N ALA A 419 18.02 4.38 21.61
CA ALA A 419 18.24 3.17 22.41
C ALA A 419 17.52 1.95 21.80
N GLU A 420 16.27 2.12 21.34
CA GLU A 420 15.50 1.06 20.72
C GLU A 420 16.08 0.65 19.35
N ALA A 421 16.48 1.63 18.52
CA ALA A 421 17.15 1.39 17.24
C ALA A 421 18.47 0.62 17.45
N PHE A 422 19.30 0.99 18.44
CA PHE A 422 20.50 0.23 18.80
C PHE A 422 20.15 -1.19 19.26
N GLY A 423 19.07 -1.33 20.04
CA GLY A 423 18.53 -2.62 20.46
C GLY A 423 18.23 -3.55 19.29
N ILE A 424 17.54 -3.03 18.26
CA ILE A 424 17.20 -3.76 17.04
C ILE A 424 18.45 -4.06 16.21
N ALA A 425 19.36 -3.09 16.04
CA ALA A 425 20.57 -3.22 15.24
C ALA A 425 21.48 -4.37 15.72
N ARG A 426 21.51 -4.66 17.02
CA ARG A 426 22.27 -5.80 17.57
C ARG A 426 21.76 -7.15 17.08
N THR A 427 20.47 -7.26 16.76
CA THR A 427 19.83 -8.52 16.35
C THR A 427 19.53 -8.59 14.86
N ALA A 428 19.29 -7.45 14.21
CA ALA A 428 18.87 -7.34 12.82
C ALA A 428 19.45 -6.08 12.14
N PRO A 429 20.78 -6.02 11.91
CA PRO A 429 21.45 -4.83 11.36
C PRO A 429 21.15 -4.58 9.86
N GLU A 430 20.65 -5.59 9.15
CA GLU A 430 20.28 -5.56 7.73
C GLU A 430 18.75 -5.50 7.54
N ASP A 431 18.02 -4.94 8.52
CA ASP A 431 16.58 -4.76 8.44
C ASP A 431 16.20 -3.42 7.80
N ALA A 432 15.26 -3.44 6.84
CA ALA A 432 14.86 -2.26 6.08
C ALA A 432 14.09 -1.23 6.94
N GLU A 433 13.22 -1.68 7.84
CA GLU A 433 12.43 -0.81 8.72
C GLU A 433 13.31 -0.13 9.76
N LEU A 434 14.31 -0.85 10.29
CA LEU A 434 15.33 -0.25 11.15
C LEU A 434 16.08 0.85 10.41
N CYS A 435 16.57 0.56 9.19
CA CYS A 435 17.30 1.54 8.39
C CYS A 435 16.44 2.79 8.11
N PHE A 436 15.16 2.60 7.78
CA PHE A 436 14.20 3.70 7.65
C PHE A 436 14.02 4.46 8.97
N GLY A 437 13.85 3.77 10.10
CA GLY A 437 13.70 4.39 11.42
C GLY A 437 14.92 5.22 11.84
N ILE A 438 16.13 4.74 11.60
CA ILE A 438 17.37 5.50 11.84
C ILE A 438 17.43 6.73 10.92
N ALA A 439 17.11 6.58 9.64
CA ALA A 439 17.06 7.70 8.71
C ALA A 439 16.03 8.75 9.17
N ALA A 440 14.84 8.33 9.59
CA ALA A 440 13.79 9.21 10.11
C ALA A 440 14.23 9.95 11.38
N LEU A 441 14.98 9.30 12.29
CA LEU A 441 15.59 9.96 13.45
C LEU A 441 16.55 11.08 13.03
N PHE A 442 17.43 10.80 12.07
CA PHE A 442 18.38 11.80 11.56
C PHE A 442 17.66 12.95 10.86
N LEU A 443 16.66 12.66 10.02
CA LEU A 443 15.85 13.68 9.35
C LEU A 443 15.10 14.57 10.36
N GLN A 444 14.51 13.98 11.39
CA GLN A 444 13.82 14.72 12.45
C GLN A 444 14.77 15.64 13.25
N GLY A 445 16.04 15.29 13.36
CA GLY A 445 17.05 16.17 13.94
C GLY A 445 17.71 17.15 12.97
N GLY A 446 17.34 17.12 11.69
CA GLY A 446 17.93 17.95 10.63
C GLY A 446 19.29 17.46 10.12
N TRP A 447 19.75 16.27 10.51
CA TRP A 447 21.04 15.69 10.12
C TRP A 447 20.94 14.90 8.82
N ARG A 448 20.61 15.58 7.73
CA ARG A 448 20.36 14.98 6.41
C ARG A 448 21.51 14.13 5.86
N ASP A 449 22.74 14.62 5.99
CA ASP A 449 23.95 13.89 5.53
C ASP A 449 24.10 12.54 6.26
N GLN A 450 23.71 12.47 7.53
CA GLN A 450 23.75 11.24 8.33
C GLN A 450 22.57 10.32 8.01
N ALA A 451 21.42 10.86 7.57
CA ALA A 451 20.26 10.09 7.14
C ALA A 451 20.50 9.37 5.80
N LEU A 452 21.22 10.02 4.87
CA LEU A 452 21.43 9.54 3.49
C LEU A 452 21.94 8.09 3.39
N PRO A 453 22.99 7.65 4.11
CA PRO A 453 23.46 6.26 4.01
C PRO A 453 22.40 5.23 4.47
N TYR A 454 21.62 5.55 5.51
CA TYR A 454 20.59 4.65 6.04
C TYR A 454 19.37 4.57 5.14
N VAL A 455 18.91 5.69 4.57
CA VAL A 455 17.78 5.66 3.64
C VAL A 455 18.13 4.95 2.33
N ARG A 456 19.36 5.12 1.83
CA ARG A 456 19.85 4.34 0.67
C ARG A 456 19.93 2.85 0.98
N LYS A 457 20.32 2.48 2.21
CA LYS A 457 20.28 1.09 2.66
C LYS A 457 18.84 0.57 2.74
N ALA A 458 17.90 1.36 3.26
CA ALA A 458 16.47 1.01 3.31
C ALA A 458 15.88 0.79 1.91
N ILE A 459 16.22 1.65 0.94
CA ILE A 459 15.81 1.50 -0.47
C ILE A 459 16.38 0.22 -1.08
N ARG A 460 17.65 -0.12 -0.83
CA ARG A 460 18.22 -1.38 -1.36
C ARG A 460 17.58 -2.63 -0.76
N LEU A 461 17.22 -2.59 0.51
CA LEU A 461 16.61 -3.73 1.22
C LEU A 461 15.11 -3.88 0.92
N ALA A 462 14.40 -2.77 0.69
CA ALA A 462 12.97 -2.74 0.37
C ALA A 462 12.66 -1.65 -0.69
N PRO A 463 12.99 -1.90 -1.97
CA PRO A 463 12.85 -0.91 -3.06
C PRO A 463 11.40 -0.68 -3.48
N ASP A 464 10.49 -1.58 -3.13
CA ASP A 464 9.05 -1.50 -3.38
C ASP A 464 8.33 -0.56 -2.39
N MET A 465 8.93 -0.26 -1.23
CA MET A 465 8.34 0.60 -0.19
C MET A 465 8.43 2.10 -0.55
N PRO A 466 7.31 2.79 -0.84
CA PRO A 466 7.35 4.19 -1.31
C PRO A 466 7.92 5.18 -0.29
N ARG A 467 7.66 4.96 1.01
CA ARG A 467 8.16 5.84 2.08
C ARG A 467 9.69 5.93 2.12
N ASN A 468 10.40 4.90 1.68
CA ASN A 468 11.86 4.89 1.65
C ASN A 468 12.38 5.88 0.60
N TRP A 469 11.71 5.96 -0.56
CA TRP A 469 12.03 6.90 -1.62
C TRP A 469 11.68 8.34 -1.27
N ILE A 470 10.54 8.55 -0.59
CA ILE A 470 10.17 9.86 -0.06
C ILE A 470 11.24 10.35 0.93
N ALA A 471 11.64 9.51 1.90
CA ALA A 471 12.70 9.84 2.83
C ALA A 471 14.06 10.11 2.15
N PHE A 472 14.33 9.46 1.01
CA PHE A 472 15.55 9.70 0.23
C PHE A 472 15.56 11.08 -0.42
N VAL A 473 14.42 11.51 -0.97
CA VAL A 473 14.26 12.88 -1.48
C VAL A 473 14.43 13.89 -0.34
N GLU A 474 13.84 13.62 0.83
CA GLU A 474 13.97 14.49 2.02
C GLU A 474 15.42 14.57 2.55
N ALA A 475 16.17 13.46 2.50
CA ALA A 475 17.58 13.43 2.86
C ALA A 475 18.47 14.19 1.87
N LEU A 476 18.02 14.35 0.62
CA LEU A 476 18.73 15.11 -0.42
C LEU A 476 18.27 16.57 -0.52
N ARG A 477 17.16 16.94 0.12
CA ARG A 477 16.66 18.31 0.12
C ARG A 477 17.70 19.23 0.75
N ASP A 478 18.11 20.25 0.00
CA ASP A 478 19.19 21.19 0.37
C ASP A 478 20.56 20.55 0.66
N ALA A 479 20.76 19.28 0.28
CA ALA A 479 22.07 18.65 0.39
C ALA A 479 23.09 19.42 -0.45
N THR A 480 24.28 19.64 0.12
CA THR A 480 25.38 20.22 -0.64
C THR A 480 25.76 19.20 -1.72
N PRO A 481 25.87 19.61 -3.00
CA PRO A 481 26.25 18.69 -4.06
C PRO A 481 27.54 17.95 -3.67
N PRO A 482 27.60 16.61 -3.82
CA PRO A 482 28.79 15.84 -3.45
C PRO A 482 30.01 16.41 -4.16
N GLN A 483 31.10 16.62 -3.42
CA GLN A 483 32.31 17.22 -4.00
C GLN A 483 32.84 16.33 -5.14
N PRO A 484 33.24 16.91 -6.29
CA PRO A 484 33.71 16.15 -7.45
C PRO A 484 34.87 15.20 -7.14
N ASP A 485 35.68 15.55 -6.14
CA ASP A 485 36.96 14.89 -5.83
C ASP A 485 36.83 13.68 -4.87
N THR A 486 35.65 13.43 -4.28
CA THR A 486 35.45 12.28 -3.37
C THR A 486 35.12 10.97 -4.09
N GLY A 487 35.22 10.94 -5.41
CA GLY A 487 34.74 9.82 -6.22
C GLY A 487 33.22 9.84 -6.31
N LEU A 488 32.69 9.76 -7.53
CA LEU A 488 31.27 9.58 -7.74
C LEU A 488 30.85 8.24 -7.13
N ASP A 489 29.98 8.25 -6.13
CA ASP A 489 29.28 7.05 -5.70
C ASP A 489 28.35 6.62 -6.84
N GLU A 490 28.79 5.68 -7.69
CA GLU A 490 27.99 5.11 -8.78
C GLU A 490 26.62 4.62 -8.28
N GLY A 491 26.54 4.17 -7.02
CA GLY A 491 25.29 3.81 -6.37
C GLY A 491 24.33 4.98 -6.22
N LEU A 492 24.79 6.18 -5.85
CA LEU A 492 23.93 7.36 -5.72
C LEU A 492 23.33 7.76 -7.06
N ARG A 493 24.12 7.65 -8.14
CA ARG A 493 23.64 7.93 -9.51
C ARG A 493 22.51 6.99 -9.92
N ALA A 494 22.62 5.70 -9.61
CA ALA A 494 21.57 4.72 -9.85
C ALA A 494 20.32 4.98 -8.99
N ASP A 495 20.50 5.32 -7.70
CA ASP A 495 19.41 5.68 -6.78
C ASP A 495 18.62 6.90 -7.29
N LEU A 496 19.31 7.96 -7.74
CA LEU A 496 18.68 9.16 -8.31
C LEU A 496 17.88 8.86 -9.59
N LEU A 497 18.45 8.06 -10.48
CA LEU A 497 17.76 7.65 -11.72
C LEU A 497 16.50 6.82 -11.41
N ALA A 498 16.61 5.87 -10.48
CA ALA A 498 15.47 5.07 -10.04
C ALA A 498 14.38 5.96 -9.42
N ALA A 499 14.77 6.94 -8.58
CA ALA A 499 13.83 7.87 -7.95
C ALA A 499 13.06 8.72 -8.96
N LEU A 500 13.69 9.20 -10.05
CA LEU A 500 13.02 9.97 -11.11
C LEU A 500 11.89 9.19 -11.82
N GLY A 501 11.97 7.86 -11.85
CA GLY A 501 10.97 7.00 -12.46
C GLY A 501 9.77 6.67 -11.58
N ARG A 502 9.75 7.14 -10.32
CA ARG A 502 8.73 6.75 -9.33
C ARG A 502 7.57 7.75 -9.25
N PRO A 503 6.31 7.27 -9.16
CA PRO A 503 5.14 8.15 -9.03
C PRO A 503 5.07 8.88 -7.68
N GLU A 504 5.68 8.32 -6.63
CA GLU A 504 5.64 8.87 -5.28
C GLU A 504 6.77 9.89 -5.01
N VAL A 505 7.67 10.09 -5.98
CA VAL A 505 8.80 11.02 -5.88
C VAL A 505 8.48 12.31 -6.63
N GLU A 506 8.58 13.44 -5.93
CA GLU A 506 8.55 14.76 -6.56
C GLU A 506 9.94 15.08 -7.15
N SER A 507 10.03 15.11 -8.48
CA SER A 507 11.29 15.25 -9.20
C SER A 507 11.98 16.60 -8.93
N ALA A 508 11.20 17.65 -8.60
CA ALA A 508 11.73 18.97 -8.27
C ALA A 508 12.70 18.93 -7.08
N GLY A 509 12.41 18.07 -6.07
CA GLY A 509 13.24 17.92 -4.88
C GLY A 509 14.63 17.30 -5.13
N LEU A 510 14.82 16.63 -6.27
CA LEU A 510 16.08 15.96 -6.62
C LEU A 510 17.03 16.83 -7.46
N THR A 511 16.54 17.93 -8.01
CA THR A 511 17.25 18.71 -9.04
C THR A 511 18.65 19.16 -8.62
N ARG A 512 18.82 19.70 -7.40
CA ARG A 512 20.15 20.17 -6.95
C ARG A 512 21.12 19.00 -6.72
N ALA A 513 20.64 17.89 -6.16
CA ALA A 513 21.46 16.70 -5.97
C ALA A 513 21.92 16.09 -7.31
N ILE A 514 21.01 16.04 -8.29
CA ILE A 514 21.32 15.61 -9.65
C ILE A 514 22.34 16.57 -10.29
N ALA A 515 22.16 17.88 -10.15
CA ALA A 515 23.11 18.86 -10.67
C ALA A 515 24.52 18.64 -10.10
N GLY A 516 24.64 18.37 -8.79
CA GLY A 516 25.91 18.00 -8.16
C GLY A 516 26.60 16.81 -8.81
N VAL A 517 25.85 15.74 -9.07
CA VAL A 517 26.37 14.53 -9.75
C VAL A 517 26.76 14.83 -11.20
N LEU A 518 25.97 15.60 -11.93
CA LEU A 518 26.24 15.92 -13.34
C LEU A 518 27.44 16.87 -13.52
N LEU A 519 27.64 17.81 -12.59
CA LEU A 519 28.77 18.76 -12.61
C LEU A 519 30.14 18.07 -12.38
N ALA A 520 30.17 16.80 -11.98
CA ALA A 520 31.38 15.99 -11.99
C ALA A 520 31.88 15.65 -13.41
N SER A 521 31.04 15.77 -14.45
CA SER A 521 31.44 15.61 -15.84
C SER A 521 32.38 16.74 -16.30
N PRO A 522 33.59 16.43 -16.82
CA PRO A 522 34.50 17.44 -17.38
C PRO A 522 33.87 18.22 -18.54
N VAL A 523 33.06 17.56 -19.37
CA VAL A 523 32.40 18.18 -20.53
C VAL A 523 31.40 19.24 -20.08
N ILE A 524 30.58 18.94 -19.06
CA ILE A 524 29.62 19.91 -18.50
C ILE A 524 30.35 21.10 -17.89
N ARG A 525 31.46 20.89 -17.18
CA ARG A 525 32.27 22.00 -16.63
C ARG A 525 32.88 22.87 -17.72
N THR A 526 33.43 22.25 -18.77
CA THR A 526 33.95 22.99 -19.93
C THR A 526 32.86 23.84 -20.55
N LEU A 527 31.66 23.29 -20.78
CA LEU A 527 30.51 24.03 -21.30
C LEU A 527 30.09 25.18 -20.38
N ALA A 528 30.05 24.97 -19.06
CA ALA A 528 29.69 25.99 -18.09
C ALA A 528 30.69 27.16 -18.00
N ALA A 529 31.97 26.87 -18.29
CA ALA A 529 33.06 27.84 -18.26
C ALA A 529 33.19 28.64 -19.57
N LEU A 530 32.45 28.28 -20.63
CA LEU A 530 32.46 29.03 -21.87
C LEU A 530 31.86 30.43 -21.66
N PRO A 531 32.49 31.49 -22.20
CA PRO A 531 32.02 32.87 -22.05
C PRO A 531 30.62 33.09 -22.63
N GLU A 532 29.94 34.17 -22.23
CA GLU A 532 28.57 34.44 -22.69
C GLU A 532 28.49 35.14 -24.05
N ASP A 533 29.32 36.16 -24.24
CA ASP A 533 29.26 37.08 -25.39
C ASP A 533 30.46 36.99 -26.34
N ALA A 534 31.31 35.97 -26.21
CA ALA A 534 32.60 35.96 -26.90
C ALA A 534 32.54 35.47 -28.36
N GLY A 535 31.72 36.13 -29.20
CA GLY A 535 31.80 36.12 -30.67
C GLY A 535 32.41 34.84 -31.31
N PRO A 536 33.49 34.95 -32.14
CA PRO A 536 34.12 33.81 -32.81
C PRO A 536 34.78 32.78 -31.88
N ALA A 537 35.23 33.19 -30.69
CA ALA A 537 35.98 32.32 -29.78
C ALA A 537 35.09 31.25 -29.13
N LEU A 538 33.81 31.58 -28.87
CA LEU A 538 32.81 30.61 -28.43
C LEU A 538 32.51 29.60 -29.54
N ASP A 539 32.40 30.08 -30.78
CA ASP A 539 32.10 29.24 -31.93
C ASP A 539 33.27 28.28 -32.22
N ASP A 540 34.52 28.70 -32.01
CA ASP A 540 35.72 27.86 -32.12
C ASP A 540 35.80 26.78 -31.02
N ALA A 541 35.53 27.16 -29.76
CA ALA A 541 35.46 26.20 -28.66
C ALA A 541 34.32 25.19 -28.87
N SER A 542 33.16 25.67 -29.35
CA SER A 542 32.00 24.85 -29.70
C SER A 542 32.30 23.88 -30.84
N ARG A 543 32.99 24.35 -31.89
CA ARG A 543 33.46 23.51 -33.01
C ARG A 543 34.43 22.41 -32.55
N THR A 544 35.30 22.72 -31.58
CA THR A 544 36.27 21.74 -31.04
C THR A 544 35.56 20.61 -30.30
N LEU A 545 34.61 20.92 -29.41
CA LEU A 545 33.80 19.94 -28.67
C LEU A 545 32.96 19.03 -29.58
N LEU A 546 32.58 19.52 -30.75
CA LEU A 546 31.89 18.72 -31.78
C LEU A 546 32.87 17.80 -32.52
N ALA A 547 34.07 18.29 -32.84
CA ALA A 547 35.05 17.58 -33.65
C ALA A 547 35.75 16.43 -32.90
N ASP A 548 35.97 16.57 -31.59
CA ASP A 548 36.65 15.55 -30.78
C ASP A 548 35.72 14.45 -30.23
N GLY A 549 34.41 14.55 -30.48
CA GLY A 549 33.41 13.58 -30.05
C GLY A 549 33.00 13.66 -28.58
N SER A 550 33.48 14.66 -27.82
CA SER A 550 33.23 14.79 -26.37
C SER A 550 31.75 14.81 -25.98
N LEU A 551 30.88 15.29 -26.88
CA LEU A 551 29.44 15.39 -26.65
C LEU A 551 28.69 14.04 -26.72
N ALA A 552 29.28 13.00 -27.33
CA ALA A 552 28.62 11.70 -27.46
C ALA A 552 28.28 11.08 -26.09
N GLY A 553 29.15 11.25 -25.10
CA GLY A 553 28.91 10.78 -23.73
C GLY A 553 27.71 11.45 -23.06
N LEU A 554 27.43 12.73 -23.37
CA LEU A 554 26.24 13.43 -22.86
C LEU A 554 24.96 12.92 -23.52
N ALA A 555 25.03 12.56 -24.79
CA ALA A 555 23.90 12.01 -25.53
C ALA A 555 23.49 10.61 -25.05
N GLU A 556 24.39 9.92 -24.35
CA GLU A 556 24.18 8.59 -23.75
C GLU A 556 24.00 8.66 -22.22
N ASP A 557 24.10 9.84 -21.61
CA ASP A 557 23.93 10.04 -20.17
C ASP A 557 22.44 9.94 -19.77
N VAL A 558 22.03 8.75 -19.33
CA VAL A 558 20.63 8.45 -18.96
C VAL A 558 20.11 9.35 -17.82
N LEU A 559 20.95 9.72 -16.85
CA LEU A 559 20.52 10.57 -15.73
C LEU A 559 20.26 12.00 -16.21
N LEU A 560 21.15 12.56 -17.04
CA LEU A 560 20.98 13.86 -17.66
C LEU A 560 19.67 13.89 -18.46
N LEU A 561 19.48 12.92 -19.37
CA LEU A 561 18.29 12.84 -20.21
C LEU A 561 17.02 12.72 -19.37
N ALA A 562 17.00 11.88 -18.34
CA ALA A 562 15.86 11.72 -17.45
C ALA A 562 15.56 13.02 -16.66
N HIS A 563 16.60 13.70 -16.18
CA HIS A 563 16.44 14.93 -15.40
C HIS A 563 15.81 16.05 -16.22
N LEU A 564 16.34 16.32 -17.42
CA LEU A 564 15.85 17.37 -18.34
C LEU A 564 14.37 17.18 -18.76
N ARG A 565 13.83 15.96 -18.59
CA ARG A 565 12.45 15.61 -18.92
C ARG A 565 11.50 15.78 -17.73
N ALA A 566 12.03 15.68 -16.52
CA ALA A 566 11.25 15.52 -15.30
C ALA A 566 11.02 16.84 -14.56
N ALA A 567 12.03 17.70 -14.46
CA ALA A 567 11.94 18.95 -13.70
C ALA A 567 12.88 20.04 -14.26
N PRO A 568 12.55 21.33 -14.09
CA PRO A 568 13.47 22.41 -14.44
C PRO A 568 14.81 22.29 -13.70
N VAL A 569 15.92 22.49 -14.41
CA VAL A 569 17.25 22.61 -13.81
C VAL A 569 17.32 23.85 -12.93
N CYS A 570 17.57 23.63 -11.64
CA CYS A 570 17.62 24.64 -10.58
C CYS A 570 19.04 24.76 -10.00
N ASP A 571 20.03 24.85 -10.89
CA ASP A 571 21.43 25.12 -10.55
C ASP A 571 22.02 26.10 -11.57
N PRO A 572 22.65 27.22 -11.15
CA PRO A 572 23.14 28.23 -12.09
C PRO A 572 24.22 27.71 -13.03
N THR A 573 25.07 26.81 -12.56
CA THR A 573 26.22 26.32 -13.32
C THR A 573 25.77 25.32 -14.38
N LEU A 574 24.89 24.39 -14.01
CA LEU A 574 24.30 23.45 -14.97
C LEU A 574 23.38 24.17 -15.97
N GLU A 575 22.59 25.16 -15.54
CA GLU A 575 21.80 26.00 -16.47
C GLU A 575 22.70 26.67 -17.53
N ARG A 576 23.81 27.28 -17.12
CA ARG A 576 24.77 27.89 -18.06
C ARG A 576 25.32 26.85 -19.04
N ALA A 577 25.73 25.68 -18.54
CA ALA A 577 26.22 24.59 -19.39
C ALA A 577 25.18 24.16 -20.45
N LEU A 578 23.92 24.02 -20.06
CA LEU A 578 22.82 23.64 -20.96
C LEU A 578 22.48 24.73 -21.96
N THR A 579 22.53 25.99 -21.55
CA THR A 579 22.35 27.14 -22.45
C THR A 579 23.43 27.12 -23.55
N ARG A 580 24.68 26.83 -23.19
CA ARG A 580 25.79 26.70 -24.17
C ARG A 580 25.67 25.43 -25.02
N LEU A 581 25.30 24.30 -24.42
CA LEU A 581 25.08 23.05 -25.15
C LEU A 581 24.01 23.21 -26.23
N ARG A 582 22.91 23.88 -25.91
CA ARG A 582 21.84 24.20 -26.87
C ARG A 582 22.39 24.96 -28.10
N ARG A 583 23.22 25.98 -27.88
CA ARG A 583 23.89 26.73 -28.96
C ARG A 583 24.86 25.87 -29.77
N VAL A 584 25.69 25.04 -29.10
CA VAL A 584 26.64 24.14 -29.76
C VAL A 584 25.92 23.19 -30.73
N LEU A 585 24.80 22.60 -30.28
CA LEU A 585 23.98 21.71 -31.10
C LEU A 585 23.32 22.44 -32.28
N LEU A 586 22.86 23.68 -32.09
CA LEU A 586 22.33 24.51 -33.18
C LEU A 586 23.40 24.78 -34.25
N LEU A 587 24.62 25.14 -33.84
CA LEU A 587 25.73 25.39 -34.77
C LEU A 587 26.14 24.12 -35.53
N ALA A 588 26.10 22.96 -34.87
CA ALA A 588 26.39 21.67 -35.49
C ALA A 588 25.45 21.36 -36.68
N LEU A 589 24.17 21.75 -36.60
CA LEU A 589 23.21 21.61 -37.70
C LEU A 589 23.58 22.47 -38.92
N THR A 590 24.15 23.65 -38.69
CA THR A 590 24.57 24.56 -39.78
C THR A 590 25.95 24.24 -40.35
N GLY A 591 26.69 23.32 -39.71
CA GLY A 591 28.04 22.89 -40.09
C GLY A 591 28.07 21.47 -40.68
N PRO A 592 28.85 20.52 -40.10
CA PRO A 592 28.99 19.15 -40.64
C PRO A 592 27.72 18.30 -40.55
N GLY A 593 26.68 18.77 -39.85
CA GLY A 593 25.45 18.04 -39.56
C GLY A 593 25.56 17.18 -38.30
N LEU A 594 24.45 17.06 -37.56
CA LEU A 594 24.34 16.11 -36.45
C LEU A 594 23.97 14.72 -36.99
N PRO A 595 24.62 13.63 -36.54
CA PRO A 595 24.23 12.29 -36.93
C PRO A 595 22.81 11.98 -36.47
N ASP A 596 21.95 11.49 -37.37
CA ASP A 596 20.59 11.07 -37.02
C ASP A 596 20.58 9.70 -36.33
N ARG A 597 21.06 9.66 -35.08
CA ARG A 597 21.08 8.47 -34.22
C ARG A 597 20.15 8.66 -33.01
N PRO A 598 19.64 7.56 -32.41
CA PRO A 598 18.77 7.62 -31.24
C PRO A 598 19.29 8.52 -30.11
N SER A 599 20.59 8.41 -29.75
CA SER A 599 21.20 9.20 -28.67
C SER A 599 21.16 10.71 -28.94
N TRP A 600 21.47 11.15 -30.16
CA TRP A 600 21.40 12.57 -30.54
C TRP A 600 19.98 13.11 -30.57
N ARG A 601 19.02 12.31 -31.09
CA ARG A 601 17.59 12.66 -31.02
C ARG A 601 17.12 12.78 -29.57
N ALA A 602 17.51 11.84 -28.71
CA ALA A 602 17.17 11.83 -27.31
C ALA A 602 17.70 13.07 -26.56
N LEU A 603 18.94 13.47 -26.83
CA LEU A 603 19.54 14.68 -26.25
C LEU A 603 18.85 15.95 -26.71
N CYS A 604 18.65 16.11 -28.03
CA CYS A 604 18.00 17.30 -28.56
C CYS A 604 16.54 17.40 -28.08
N ALA A 605 15.82 16.28 -28.05
CA ALA A 605 14.47 16.23 -27.49
C ALA A 605 14.45 16.57 -26.01
N ALA A 606 15.38 16.05 -25.20
CA ALA A 606 15.46 16.36 -23.77
C ALA A 606 15.76 17.84 -23.51
N ILE A 607 16.65 18.47 -24.28
CA ILE A 607 16.90 19.92 -24.20
C ILE A 607 15.65 20.70 -24.62
N ALA A 608 14.91 20.22 -25.62
CA ALA A 608 13.66 20.82 -26.03
C ALA A 608 12.58 20.77 -24.94
N GLU A 609 12.45 19.62 -24.28
CA GLU A 609 11.54 19.45 -23.14
C GLU A 609 11.95 20.31 -21.95
N GLN A 610 13.26 20.46 -21.71
CA GLN A 610 13.77 21.37 -20.68
C GLN A 610 13.43 22.83 -21.00
N GLY A 611 13.55 23.24 -22.27
CA GLY A 611 13.12 24.56 -22.75
C GLY A 611 11.61 24.78 -22.57
N PHE A 612 10.79 23.75 -22.77
CA PHE A 612 9.36 23.83 -22.51
C PHE A 612 9.03 23.89 -21.01
N LEU A 613 9.75 23.12 -20.18
CA LEU A 613 9.60 23.08 -18.73
C LEU A 613 9.94 24.40 -18.04
N ASN A 614 11.03 25.05 -18.46
CA ASN A 614 11.45 26.33 -17.92
C ASN A 614 10.86 27.53 -18.67
N GLU A 615 9.93 27.27 -19.60
CA GLU A 615 9.26 28.29 -20.40
C GLU A 615 10.24 29.20 -21.15
N TYR A 616 11.29 28.58 -21.69
CA TYR A 616 12.30 29.17 -22.56
C TYR A 616 13.15 30.25 -21.88
N VAL A 617 13.32 30.18 -20.55
CA VAL A 617 14.11 31.16 -19.78
C VAL A 617 15.59 31.21 -20.17
N PHE A 618 16.13 30.16 -20.80
CA PHE A 618 17.51 30.15 -21.28
C PHE A 618 17.77 31.27 -22.30
N ALA A 619 18.83 32.04 -22.07
CA ALA A 619 19.20 33.18 -22.90
C ALA A 619 19.49 32.78 -24.36
N GLU A 620 19.20 33.70 -25.28
CA GLU A 620 19.39 33.55 -26.72
C GLU A 620 20.17 34.75 -27.24
N THR A 621 21.15 34.51 -28.10
CA THR A 621 21.93 35.56 -28.78
C THR A 621 21.32 35.93 -30.14
N ASP A 622 21.64 37.13 -30.63
CA ASP A 622 21.17 37.59 -31.96
C ASP A 622 21.58 36.63 -33.10
N GLY A 623 22.75 36.00 -32.99
CA GLY A 623 23.22 35.00 -33.96
C GLY A 623 22.36 33.74 -33.96
N GLU A 624 21.96 33.24 -32.79
CA GLU A 624 21.02 32.11 -32.68
C GLU A 624 19.66 32.49 -33.28
N PHE A 625 19.15 33.67 -32.97
CA PHE A 625 17.87 34.16 -33.49
C PHE A 625 17.83 34.15 -35.04
N GLN A 626 18.90 34.67 -35.68
CA GLN A 626 19.01 34.70 -37.14
C GLN A 626 19.05 33.30 -37.75
N VAL A 627 19.84 32.39 -37.17
CA VAL A 627 19.94 31.00 -37.63
C VAL A 627 18.60 30.27 -37.49
N LEU A 628 17.94 30.41 -36.33
CA LEU A 628 16.64 29.80 -36.06
C LEU A 628 15.57 30.27 -37.05
N ALA A 629 15.56 31.56 -37.40
CA ALA A 629 14.62 32.09 -38.37
C ALA A 629 14.78 31.46 -39.77
N VAL A 630 16.02 31.17 -40.19
CA VAL A 630 16.30 30.46 -41.45
C VAL A 630 15.85 29.00 -41.38
N LEU A 631 16.22 28.31 -40.29
CA LEU A 631 15.92 26.90 -40.08
C LEU A 631 14.42 26.62 -39.94
N LEU A 632 13.68 27.49 -39.25
CA LEU A 632 12.22 27.40 -39.12
C LEU A 632 11.54 27.49 -40.49
N ARG A 633 11.90 28.50 -41.30
CA ARG A 633 11.35 28.64 -42.66
C ARG A 633 11.63 27.42 -43.54
N ALA A 634 12.81 26.82 -43.41
CA ALA A 634 13.15 25.60 -44.13
C ALA A 634 12.29 24.40 -43.68
N ALA A 635 12.07 24.25 -42.38
CA ALA A 635 11.21 23.20 -41.83
C ALA A 635 9.74 23.37 -42.26
N GLU A 636 9.21 24.60 -42.21
CA GLU A 636 7.85 24.92 -42.65
C GLU A 636 7.66 24.71 -44.16
N ALA A 637 8.68 25.04 -44.97
CA ALA A 637 8.65 24.79 -46.42
C ALA A 637 8.64 23.28 -46.74
N ALA A 638 9.39 22.46 -46.01
CA ALA A 638 9.35 21.00 -46.15
C ALA A 638 7.96 20.45 -45.80
N LEU A 639 7.38 20.89 -44.68
CA LEU A 639 6.01 20.52 -44.32
C LEU A 639 4.99 21.00 -45.37
N ALA A 640 5.26 22.11 -46.05
CA ALA A 640 4.43 22.62 -47.14
C ALA A 640 4.48 21.77 -48.41
N SER A 641 5.62 21.17 -48.72
CA SER A 641 5.77 20.24 -49.85
C SER A 641 5.34 18.80 -49.51
N GLY A 642 4.92 18.54 -48.27
CA GLY A 642 4.59 17.18 -47.81
C GLY A 642 5.83 16.35 -47.43
N GLU A 643 6.98 16.98 -47.31
CA GLU A 643 8.22 16.37 -46.84
C GLU A 643 8.34 16.44 -45.31
N GLN A 644 9.00 15.45 -44.72
CA GLN A 644 9.25 15.41 -43.29
C GLN A 644 10.58 16.11 -42.96
N PRO A 645 10.58 17.18 -42.14
CA PRO A 645 11.83 17.82 -41.72
C PRO A 645 12.66 16.87 -40.84
N PRO A 646 13.99 17.02 -40.80
CA PRO A 646 14.85 16.18 -39.97
C PRO A 646 14.43 16.18 -38.49
N ALA A 647 14.42 15.01 -37.86
CA ALA A 647 14.05 14.81 -36.45
C ALA A 647 14.79 15.75 -35.48
N VAL A 648 16.12 15.83 -35.64
CA VAL A 648 16.99 16.64 -34.79
C VAL A 648 16.73 18.15 -35.00
N LEU A 649 16.36 18.56 -36.21
CA LEU A 649 15.98 19.94 -36.51
C LEU A 649 14.70 20.34 -35.77
N VAL A 650 13.66 19.51 -35.83
CA VAL A 650 12.40 19.76 -35.12
C VAL A 650 12.63 19.87 -33.61
N ALA A 651 13.43 18.97 -33.04
CA ALA A 651 13.78 19.02 -31.63
C ALA A 651 14.52 20.32 -31.26
N LEU A 652 15.54 20.71 -32.01
CA LEU A 652 16.31 21.92 -31.69
C LEU A 652 15.49 23.20 -31.84
N LEU A 653 14.62 23.30 -32.85
CA LEU A 653 13.69 24.43 -32.93
C LEU A 653 12.74 24.45 -31.71
N GLY A 654 12.26 23.28 -31.27
CA GLY A 654 11.47 23.08 -30.04
C GLY A 654 12.18 23.45 -28.74
N ALA A 655 13.52 23.57 -28.74
CA ALA A 655 14.34 24.01 -27.61
C ALA A 655 14.45 25.52 -27.45
N TYR A 656 14.06 26.28 -28.47
CA TYR A 656 14.03 27.73 -28.41
C TYR A 656 12.61 28.29 -28.34
N ARG A 657 11.63 27.63 -28.97
CA ARG A 657 10.23 28.07 -28.99
C ARG A 657 9.29 26.87 -28.96
N PRO A 658 8.04 27.03 -28.47
CA PRO A 658 7.09 25.92 -28.40
C PRO A 658 6.59 25.50 -29.78
N LEU A 659 6.63 24.19 -30.04
CA LEU A 659 6.24 23.62 -31.33
C LEU A 659 4.76 23.83 -31.68
N TYR A 660 3.85 23.88 -30.69
CA TYR A 660 2.42 24.14 -30.95
C TYR A 660 2.13 25.53 -31.56
N ARG A 661 3.08 26.48 -31.49
CA ARG A 661 2.91 27.84 -32.04
C ARG A 661 3.34 27.98 -33.50
N TRP A 662 3.82 26.91 -34.13
CA TRP A 662 4.17 26.94 -35.55
C TRP A 662 2.90 26.99 -36.40
N GLU A 663 2.98 27.63 -37.57
CA GLU A 663 1.83 27.75 -38.48
C GLU A 663 1.27 26.38 -38.88
N ARG A 664 2.15 25.39 -39.00
CA ARG A 664 1.83 24.00 -39.40
C ARG A 664 2.02 22.98 -38.27
N ALA A 665 1.77 23.37 -37.02
CA ALA A 665 1.93 22.47 -35.87
C ALA A 665 1.10 21.17 -35.99
N GLU A 666 -0.12 21.24 -36.52
CA GLU A 666 -0.97 20.06 -36.77
C GLU A 666 -0.36 19.10 -37.80
N ALA A 667 0.36 19.62 -38.81
CA ALA A 667 1.01 18.79 -39.81
C ALA A 667 2.13 17.93 -39.20
N LEU A 668 2.77 18.38 -38.12
CA LEU A 668 3.76 17.57 -37.39
C LEU A 668 3.12 16.31 -36.79
N GLN A 669 1.85 16.36 -36.37
CA GLN A 669 1.15 15.21 -35.78
C GLN A 669 0.72 14.17 -36.82
N ALA A 670 0.54 14.57 -38.08
CA ALA A 670 0.15 13.69 -39.16
C ALA A 670 1.30 12.81 -39.68
N LEU A 671 2.55 13.12 -39.30
CA LEU A 671 3.75 12.42 -39.76
C LEU A 671 4.19 11.34 -38.76
N SER A 672 4.96 10.37 -39.25
CA SER A 672 5.55 9.31 -38.42
C SER A 672 6.92 9.73 -37.90
N TRP A 673 7.11 9.73 -36.58
CA TRP A 673 8.34 10.18 -35.93
C TRP A 673 9.04 9.05 -35.15
N PRO A 674 10.38 9.09 -35.03
CA PRO A 674 11.09 8.28 -34.04
C PRO A 674 10.55 8.53 -32.63
N GLU A 675 10.64 7.52 -31.76
CA GLU A 675 10.06 7.54 -30.41
C GLU A 675 10.44 8.80 -29.61
N GLU A 676 11.71 9.23 -29.70
CA GLU A 676 12.20 10.39 -28.95
C GLU A 676 11.49 11.69 -29.36
N ILE A 677 11.18 11.83 -30.66
CA ILE A 677 10.52 13.00 -31.23
C ILE A 677 9.00 12.89 -31.09
N ALA A 678 8.42 11.70 -31.25
CA ALA A 678 7.00 11.48 -31.02
C ALA A 678 6.60 11.91 -29.59
N ARG A 679 7.40 11.54 -28.59
CA ARG A 679 7.20 11.96 -27.18
C ARG A 679 7.34 13.47 -27.00
N LEU A 680 8.31 14.10 -27.67
CA LEU A 680 8.46 15.56 -27.66
C LEU A 680 7.22 16.25 -28.26
N LEU A 681 6.70 15.76 -29.39
CA LEU A 681 5.53 16.31 -30.06
C LEU A 681 4.24 16.09 -29.27
N GLU A 682 4.10 14.95 -28.59
CA GLU A 682 3.02 14.73 -27.63
C GLU A 682 3.00 15.87 -26.61
N ARG A 683 4.16 16.15 -26.00
CA ARG A 683 4.28 17.14 -24.94
C ARG A 683 4.20 18.60 -25.38
N GLN A 684 4.84 18.95 -26.50
CA GLN A 684 4.90 20.34 -26.97
C GLN A 684 3.80 20.70 -27.96
N VAL A 685 3.04 19.73 -28.49
CA VAL A 685 1.98 19.95 -29.48
C VAL A 685 0.65 19.35 -29.05
N ALA A 686 0.57 18.03 -28.87
CA ALA A 686 -0.71 17.36 -28.60
C ALA A 686 -1.32 17.79 -27.26
N GLU A 687 -0.52 17.83 -26.20
CA GLU A 687 -0.95 18.25 -24.87
C GLU A 687 -1.48 19.71 -24.84
N PRO A 688 -0.76 20.74 -25.35
CA PRO A 688 -1.30 22.10 -25.45
C PRO A 688 -2.56 22.24 -26.29
N LEU A 689 -2.68 21.50 -27.40
CA LEU A 689 -3.89 21.52 -28.23
C LEU A 689 -5.09 20.89 -27.51
N ALA A 690 -4.87 19.79 -26.78
CA ALA A 690 -5.89 19.18 -25.93
C ALA A 690 -6.31 20.12 -24.78
N GLU A 691 -5.37 20.84 -24.17
CA GLU A 691 -5.65 21.88 -23.17
C GLU A 691 -6.52 22.99 -23.76
N ALA A 692 -6.24 23.46 -24.98
CA ALA A 692 -7.05 24.48 -25.65
C ALA A 692 -8.50 24.01 -25.90
N ALA A 693 -8.71 22.74 -26.26
CA ALA A 693 -10.05 22.16 -26.41
C ALA A 693 -10.80 22.10 -25.07
N ILE A 694 -10.14 21.65 -23.99
CA ILE A 694 -10.72 21.63 -22.64
C ILE A 694 -11.10 23.04 -22.19
N GLN A 695 -10.25 24.04 -22.47
CA GLN A 695 -10.47 25.42 -22.07
C GLN A 695 -11.83 25.95 -22.56
N ALA A 696 -12.27 25.55 -23.75
CA ALA A 696 -13.55 25.98 -24.33
C ALA A 696 -14.77 25.42 -23.57
N GLU A 697 -14.65 24.22 -23.00
CA GLU A 697 -15.75 23.48 -22.36
C GLU A 697 -15.87 23.73 -20.85
N LEU A 698 -14.85 24.32 -20.21
CA LEU A 698 -14.83 24.52 -18.76
C LEU A 698 -16.02 25.39 -18.28
N PRO A 699 -16.79 24.93 -17.28
CA PRO A 699 -17.89 25.72 -16.72
C PRO A 699 -17.35 26.95 -15.97
N ALA A 700 -18.13 28.04 -15.98
CA ALA A 700 -17.88 29.22 -15.16
C ALA A 700 -19.00 29.34 -14.10
N LEU A 701 -18.62 29.30 -12.82
CA LEU A 701 -19.58 29.33 -11.71
C LEU A 701 -19.89 30.76 -11.26
N THR A 702 -18.93 31.67 -11.35
CA THR A 702 -19.09 33.06 -10.91
C THR A 702 -18.48 34.05 -11.91
N PRO A 703 -18.95 35.31 -11.95
CA PRO A 703 -18.28 36.36 -12.71
C PRO A 703 -16.90 36.70 -12.11
N ILE A 704 -15.97 37.14 -12.97
CA ILE A 704 -14.66 37.67 -12.55
C ILE A 704 -14.62 39.16 -12.89
N SER A 705 -15.03 40.00 -11.94
CA SER A 705 -15.16 41.45 -12.13
C SER A 705 -14.27 42.29 -11.21
N HIS A 706 -13.70 41.71 -10.15
CA HIS A 706 -12.83 42.44 -9.23
C HIS A 706 -11.50 42.84 -9.93
N PRO A 707 -11.05 44.11 -9.85
CA PRO A 707 -9.89 44.58 -10.62
C PRO A 707 -8.60 43.78 -10.37
N VAL A 708 -8.31 43.43 -9.11
CA VAL A 708 -7.15 42.60 -8.76
C VAL A 708 -7.30 41.19 -9.34
N SER A 709 -8.48 40.56 -9.21
CA SER A 709 -8.76 39.25 -9.83
C SER A 709 -8.58 39.27 -11.35
N VAL A 710 -8.98 40.35 -12.03
CA VAL A 710 -8.79 40.52 -13.48
C VAL A 710 -7.29 40.61 -13.83
N GLY A 711 -6.50 41.36 -13.05
CA GLY A 711 -5.06 41.48 -13.23
C GLY A 711 -4.32 40.16 -13.00
N VAL A 712 -4.63 39.47 -11.90
CA VAL A 712 -4.06 38.15 -11.55
C VAL A 712 -4.43 37.12 -12.61
N ARG A 713 -5.70 37.08 -13.06
CA ARG A 713 -6.14 36.21 -14.16
C ARG A 713 -5.33 36.46 -15.43
N ALA A 714 -5.12 37.72 -15.82
CA ALA A 714 -4.38 38.04 -17.04
C ALA A 714 -2.95 37.47 -17.02
N GLN A 715 -2.27 37.53 -15.87
CA GLN A 715 -0.93 36.94 -15.70
C GLN A 715 -0.92 35.42 -15.94
N TYR A 716 -1.86 34.68 -15.36
CA TYR A 716 -1.93 33.22 -15.46
C TYR A 716 -2.59 32.70 -16.75
N GLU A 717 -3.42 33.51 -17.43
CA GLU A 717 -3.91 33.21 -18.79
C GLU A 717 -2.79 33.37 -19.83
N GLU A 718 -1.81 34.23 -19.59
CA GLU A 718 -0.63 34.29 -20.45
C GLU A 718 0.20 33.01 -20.28
N ASN A 719 0.52 32.64 -19.04
CA ASN A 719 1.31 31.47 -18.72
C ASN A 719 0.79 30.78 -17.44
N PRO A 720 0.18 29.57 -17.54
CA PRO A 720 -0.35 28.86 -16.38
C PRO A 720 0.78 28.31 -15.50
N TYR A 721 0.70 28.56 -14.19
CA TYR A 721 1.71 28.19 -13.19
C TYR A 721 1.02 27.69 -11.90
N PRO A 722 1.62 26.73 -11.17
CA PRO A 722 2.84 25.98 -11.49
C PRO A 722 2.59 24.78 -12.40
N ARG A 723 3.36 24.58 -13.48
CA ARG A 723 3.29 23.31 -14.24
C ARG A 723 4.10 22.23 -13.52
N TRP A 724 3.54 21.02 -13.41
CA TRP A 724 4.13 19.89 -12.70
C TRP A 724 4.03 18.60 -13.51
N MET A 725 5.06 17.76 -13.46
CA MET A 725 5.08 16.50 -14.22
C MET A 725 4.77 15.29 -13.36
N THR A 726 5.23 15.33 -12.11
CA THR A 726 5.09 14.29 -11.09
C THR A 726 4.33 14.87 -9.89
N THR A 727 3.59 14.01 -9.21
CA THR A 727 2.60 14.42 -8.19
C THR A 727 2.94 13.96 -6.79
N GLY A 728 3.93 13.08 -6.63
CA GLY A 728 4.32 12.53 -5.33
C GLY A 728 3.14 11.84 -4.62
N LEU A 729 2.26 11.17 -5.37
CA LEU A 729 1.02 10.64 -4.82
C LEU A 729 1.28 9.45 -3.89
N LEU A 730 0.46 9.35 -2.85
CA LEU A 730 0.42 8.19 -1.98
C LEU A 730 -0.19 6.98 -2.71
N PRO A 731 0.26 5.75 -2.39
CA PRO A 731 -0.28 4.54 -3.01
C PRO A 731 -1.74 4.26 -2.62
N GLU A 732 -2.19 4.67 -1.43
CA GLU A 732 -3.57 4.45 -0.97
C GLU A 732 -4.17 5.68 -0.26
N PRO A 733 -5.42 6.09 -0.59
CA PRO A 733 -6.13 7.14 0.12
C PRO A 733 -6.43 6.77 1.58
N VAL A 734 -6.34 7.75 2.48
CA VAL A 734 -6.61 7.61 3.92
C VAL A 734 -7.90 8.34 4.33
N PRO A 735 -8.66 7.83 5.32
CA PRO A 735 -9.80 8.57 5.88
C PRO A 735 -9.37 9.92 6.47
N LEU A 736 -10.19 10.96 6.30
CA LEU A 736 -9.92 12.31 6.78
C LEU A 736 -9.54 12.38 8.28
N PRO A 737 -10.23 11.71 9.23
CA PRO A 737 -9.83 11.76 10.63
C PRO A 737 -8.42 11.19 10.86
N ARG A 738 -8.05 10.11 10.16
CA ARG A 738 -6.71 9.52 10.24
C ARG A 738 -5.66 10.47 9.65
N PHE A 739 -5.98 11.14 8.55
CA PHE A 739 -5.11 12.15 7.96
C PHE A 739 -4.85 13.32 8.91
N LEU A 740 -5.89 13.91 9.48
CA LEU A 740 -5.77 15.01 10.44
C LEU A 740 -5.03 14.58 11.70
N HIS A 741 -5.28 13.38 12.20
CA HIS A 741 -4.56 12.83 13.35
C HIS A 741 -3.07 12.65 13.06
N ALA A 742 -2.70 12.19 11.86
CA ALA A 742 -1.30 12.07 11.47
C ALA A 742 -0.58 13.43 11.41
N LEU A 743 -1.26 14.49 10.96
CA LEU A 743 -0.72 15.85 10.97
C LEU A 743 -0.67 16.46 12.38
N PHE A 744 -1.71 16.25 13.16
CA PHE A 744 -1.94 16.92 14.45
C PHE A 744 -2.25 15.91 15.57
N PRO A 745 -1.27 15.07 15.97
CA PRO A 745 -1.52 13.94 16.86
C PRO A 745 -1.93 14.33 18.28
N HIS A 746 -1.63 15.57 18.70
CA HIS A 746 -1.98 16.12 20.01
C HIS A 746 -3.11 17.16 19.95
N ALA A 747 -3.67 17.43 18.77
CA ALA A 747 -4.82 18.32 18.66
C ALA A 747 -6.09 17.58 19.12
N ALA A 748 -6.98 18.30 19.81
CA ALA A 748 -8.30 17.80 20.19
C ALA A 748 -9.23 17.75 18.96
N LEU A 749 -8.93 16.82 18.05
CA LEU A 749 -9.82 16.46 16.95
C LEU A 749 -11.06 15.78 17.54
N PRO A 750 -12.26 15.94 16.94
CA PRO A 750 -13.45 15.26 17.43
C PRO A 750 -13.17 13.75 17.37
N ALA A 751 -12.95 13.15 18.54
CA ALA A 751 -12.84 11.71 18.65
C ALA A 751 -14.19 11.15 18.20
N SER A 752 -14.20 10.31 17.16
CA SER A 752 -15.34 9.44 16.92
C SER A 752 -15.34 8.41 18.05
N PRO A 753 -16.05 8.69 19.17
CA PRO A 753 -17.22 7.89 19.54
C PRO A 753 -18.25 8.66 20.43
N ALA A 754 -18.64 9.90 20.08
CA ALA A 754 -19.58 10.68 20.91
C ALA A 754 -20.55 11.56 20.12
N TRP A 755 -21.00 11.13 18.94
CA TRP A 755 -22.21 11.72 18.35
C TRP A 755 -23.42 10.96 18.92
N PRO A 756 -24.32 11.63 19.65
CA PRO A 756 -25.57 11.04 20.18
C PRO A 756 -26.41 10.28 19.14
N SER A 757 -26.12 10.44 17.84
CA SER A 757 -26.84 9.81 16.75
C SER A 757 -26.08 9.85 15.41
N ALA A 758 -26.52 9.03 14.46
CA ALA A 758 -26.03 9.01 13.07
C ALA A 758 -26.33 10.30 12.28
N TRP A 759 -27.13 11.24 12.80
CA TRP A 759 -27.47 12.50 12.13
C TRP A 759 -26.58 13.68 12.52
N GLU A 760 -25.66 13.52 13.48
CA GLU A 760 -24.68 14.54 13.91
C GLU A 760 -23.23 14.19 13.55
N ALA A 761 -22.97 12.98 13.05
CA ALA A 761 -21.63 12.58 12.63
C ALA A 761 -21.18 13.42 11.42
N PRO A 762 -19.98 14.03 11.45
CA PRO A 762 -19.45 14.73 10.29
C PRO A 762 -19.30 13.72 9.15
N GLY A 763 -19.77 14.06 7.95
CA GLY A 763 -19.80 13.19 6.75
C GLY A 763 -18.42 12.84 6.17
N TRP A 764 -17.42 12.65 7.03
CA TRP A 764 -16.00 12.45 6.70
C TRP A 764 -15.68 11.09 6.07
N GLU A 765 -16.67 10.20 5.90
CA GLU A 765 -16.52 8.98 5.11
C GLU A 765 -16.40 9.25 3.61
N ALA A 766 -16.97 10.36 3.14
CA ALA A 766 -16.91 10.83 1.75
C ALA A 766 -16.94 12.37 1.73
N PRO A 767 -15.84 13.03 2.15
CA PRO A 767 -15.84 14.47 2.39
C PRO A 767 -16.06 15.27 1.10
N GLU A 768 -16.90 16.31 1.19
CA GLU A 768 -16.98 17.37 0.18
C GLU A 768 -15.81 18.33 0.38
N VAL A 769 -14.95 18.44 -0.63
CA VAL A 769 -13.72 19.23 -0.59
C VAL A 769 -13.82 20.39 -1.58
N LEU A 770 -13.52 21.61 -1.12
CA LEU A 770 -13.29 22.77 -1.99
C LEU A 770 -11.80 23.05 -2.06
N VAL A 771 -11.24 23.12 -3.26
CA VAL A 771 -9.91 23.70 -3.50
C VAL A 771 -10.12 25.06 -4.16
N ALA A 772 -10.11 26.10 -3.34
CA ALA A 772 -10.33 27.48 -3.74
C ALA A 772 -9.02 28.12 -4.17
N GLY A 773 -8.84 28.28 -5.48
CA GLY A 773 -7.58 28.70 -6.06
C GLY A 773 -6.66 27.54 -6.38
N CYS A 774 -7.15 26.57 -7.14
CA CYS A 774 -6.42 25.33 -7.39
C CYS A 774 -5.25 25.50 -8.37
N GLY A 775 -5.09 26.65 -9.02
CA GLY A 775 -4.08 26.87 -10.06
C GLY A 775 -4.16 25.79 -11.13
N THR A 776 -3.04 25.11 -11.35
CA THR A 776 -2.87 23.97 -12.26
C THR A 776 -3.30 22.62 -11.67
N GLY A 777 -4.01 22.62 -10.53
CA GLY A 777 -4.73 21.49 -9.98
C GLY A 777 -3.93 20.54 -9.10
N ARG A 778 -2.72 20.89 -8.67
CA ARG A 778 -1.87 20.00 -7.86
C ARG A 778 -2.53 19.64 -6.53
N GLU A 779 -3.06 20.64 -5.83
CA GLU A 779 -3.74 20.47 -4.55
C GLU A 779 -5.08 19.73 -4.71
N ALA A 780 -5.76 19.91 -5.84
CA ALA A 780 -6.98 19.17 -6.16
C ALA A 780 -6.72 17.68 -6.41
N VAL A 781 -5.68 17.37 -7.18
CA VAL A 781 -5.18 16.01 -7.41
C VAL A 781 -4.75 15.38 -6.11
N TRP A 782 -3.96 16.10 -5.29
CA TRP A 782 -3.54 15.64 -3.98
C TRP A 782 -4.75 15.31 -3.07
N ALA A 783 -5.75 16.19 -3.00
CA ALA A 783 -6.93 15.96 -2.16
C ALA A 783 -7.72 14.73 -2.62
N ALA A 784 -7.95 14.59 -3.93
CA ALA A 784 -8.68 13.46 -4.50
C ALA A 784 -7.96 12.11 -4.35
N SER A 785 -6.62 12.12 -4.37
CA SER A 785 -5.81 10.91 -4.23
C SER A 785 -5.45 10.57 -2.79
N THR A 786 -5.45 11.54 -1.88
CA THR A 786 -5.05 11.34 -0.47
C THR A 786 -6.24 11.09 0.43
N LEU A 787 -7.36 11.77 0.21
CA LEU A 787 -8.54 11.66 1.07
C LEU A 787 -9.50 10.60 0.51
N LYS A 788 -9.75 9.56 1.31
CA LYS A 788 -10.63 8.45 0.92
C LYS A 788 -12.02 8.96 0.57
N ASN A 789 -12.52 8.54 -0.61
CA ASN A 789 -13.84 8.89 -1.16
C ASN A 789 -14.13 10.40 -1.32
N ALA A 790 -13.10 11.26 -1.33
CA ALA A 790 -13.30 12.69 -1.44
C ALA A 790 -13.95 13.09 -2.77
N LYS A 791 -14.90 14.03 -2.69
CA LYS A 791 -15.52 14.70 -3.85
C LYS A 791 -14.99 16.12 -3.89
N VAL A 792 -14.23 16.45 -4.94
CA VAL A 792 -13.45 17.69 -5.00
C VAL A 792 -14.08 18.65 -6.00
N LEU A 793 -14.49 19.82 -5.54
CA LEU A 793 -14.69 20.99 -6.39
C LEU A 793 -13.40 21.82 -6.38
N ALA A 794 -12.76 21.97 -7.53
CA ALA A 794 -11.55 22.75 -7.71
C ALA A 794 -11.83 23.95 -8.59
N VAL A 795 -11.58 25.16 -8.07
CA VAL A 795 -11.87 26.40 -8.77
C VAL A 795 -10.64 27.28 -8.89
N ASP A 796 -10.56 28.01 -10.00
CA ASP A 796 -9.49 28.98 -10.25
C ASP A 796 -9.98 30.12 -11.18
N LEU A 797 -9.23 31.22 -11.24
CA LEU A 797 -9.50 32.34 -12.13
C LEU A 797 -9.12 32.05 -13.59
N SER A 798 -8.05 31.27 -13.81
CA SER A 798 -7.46 31.02 -15.14
C SER A 798 -8.03 29.74 -15.77
N ARG A 799 -8.69 29.89 -16.93
CA ARG A 799 -9.17 28.73 -17.70
C ARG A 799 -8.02 27.92 -18.27
N ARG A 800 -6.87 28.55 -18.58
CA ARG A 800 -5.66 27.81 -19.00
C ARG A 800 -5.09 26.94 -17.88
N SER A 801 -5.03 27.45 -16.65
CA SER A 801 -4.57 26.65 -15.51
C SER A 801 -5.50 25.46 -15.24
N LEU A 802 -6.82 25.70 -15.29
CA LEU A 802 -7.83 24.66 -15.14
C LEU A 802 -7.83 23.63 -16.28
N ALA A 803 -7.54 24.05 -17.51
CA ALA A 803 -7.45 23.13 -18.64
C ALA A 803 -6.27 22.16 -18.48
N TYR A 804 -5.12 22.69 -18.06
CA TYR A 804 -3.97 21.88 -17.68
C TYR A 804 -4.31 20.91 -16.52
N ALA A 805 -4.92 21.43 -15.45
CA ALA A 805 -5.36 20.64 -14.30
C ALA A 805 -6.27 19.48 -14.70
N THR A 806 -7.25 19.75 -15.55
CA THR A 806 -8.21 18.77 -16.06
C THR A 806 -7.52 17.69 -16.87
N ARG A 807 -6.60 18.06 -17.77
CA ARG A 807 -5.81 17.08 -18.55
C ARG A 807 -4.97 16.19 -17.65
N GLN A 808 -4.29 16.78 -16.66
CA GLN A 808 -3.47 16.02 -15.71
C GLN A 808 -4.32 15.07 -14.84
N SER A 809 -5.48 15.52 -14.35
CA SER A 809 -6.44 14.68 -13.64
C SER A 809 -6.90 13.48 -14.47
N ARG A 810 -7.20 13.71 -15.76
CA ARG A 810 -7.57 12.64 -16.72
C ARG A 810 -6.42 11.65 -16.93
N ARG A 811 -5.17 12.14 -17.07
CA ARG A 811 -3.96 11.30 -17.18
C ARG A 811 -3.78 10.37 -15.98
N LEU A 812 -4.15 10.84 -14.79
CA LEU A 812 -4.08 10.08 -13.53
C LEU A 812 -5.32 9.21 -13.28
N GLY A 813 -6.32 9.22 -14.17
CA GLY A 813 -7.55 8.45 -14.02
C GLY A 813 -8.49 8.93 -12.91
N LEU A 814 -8.29 10.16 -12.40
CA LEU A 814 -9.10 10.72 -11.32
C LEU A 814 -10.43 11.26 -11.85
N LYS A 815 -11.54 10.71 -11.33
CA LYS A 815 -12.91 11.04 -11.76
C LYS A 815 -13.71 11.83 -10.71
N SER A 816 -13.16 12.02 -9.51
CA SER A 816 -13.85 12.67 -8.39
C SER A 816 -13.61 14.17 -8.31
N ILE A 817 -12.99 14.77 -9.33
CA ILE A 817 -12.67 16.20 -9.37
C ILE A 817 -13.55 16.91 -10.41
N GLU A 818 -14.25 17.94 -9.95
CA GLU A 818 -14.97 18.92 -10.78
C GLU A 818 -14.12 20.19 -10.88
N PHE A 819 -13.71 20.56 -12.09
CA PHE A 819 -12.97 21.80 -12.35
C PHE A 819 -13.90 22.88 -12.91
N ALA A 820 -13.85 24.08 -12.35
CA ALA A 820 -14.65 25.20 -12.84
C ALA A 820 -13.96 26.56 -12.64
N GLN A 821 -14.24 27.50 -13.55
CA GLN A 821 -13.76 28.88 -13.41
C GLN A 821 -14.62 29.62 -12.37
N ALA A 822 -13.98 30.24 -11.38
CA ALA A 822 -14.68 31.08 -10.41
C ALA A 822 -13.72 32.08 -9.74
N ASP A 823 -14.27 33.24 -9.34
CA ASP A 823 -13.65 34.15 -8.40
C ASP A 823 -13.97 33.72 -6.95
N LEU A 824 -12.93 33.62 -6.11
CA LEU A 824 -13.04 33.24 -4.69
C LEU A 824 -14.00 34.16 -3.95
N LEU A 825 -13.99 35.47 -4.23
CA LEU A 825 -14.83 36.46 -3.55
C LEU A 825 -16.33 36.26 -3.81
N GLU A 826 -16.68 35.60 -4.90
CA GLU A 826 -18.07 35.37 -5.31
C GLU A 826 -18.57 33.96 -4.92
N LEU A 827 -17.71 33.09 -4.37
CA LEU A 827 -18.08 31.71 -4.03
C LEU A 827 -19.15 31.61 -2.94
N GLY A 828 -19.37 32.67 -2.16
CA GLY A 828 -20.47 32.72 -1.17
C GLY A 828 -21.87 32.58 -1.79
N THR A 829 -21.98 32.74 -3.11
CA THR A 829 -23.23 32.53 -3.88
C THR A 829 -23.54 31.06 -4.15
N LEU A 830 -22.60 30.14 -3.89
CA LEU A 830 -22.82 28.72 -4.10
C LEU A 830 -23.81 28.14 -3.09
N ASP A 831 -24.76 27.35 -3.58
CA ASP A 831 -25.64 26.51 -2.75
C ASP A 831 -24.94 25.19 -2.35
N ARG A 832 -23.70 25.30 -1.86
CA ARG A 832 -22.85 24.19 -1.43
C ARG A 832 -22.13 24.54 -0.12
N ARG A 833 -21.77 23.51 0.63
CA ARG A 833 -20.97 23.59 1.86
C ARG A 833 -19.99 22.43 1.91
N PHE A 834 -18.82 22.66 2.47
CA PHE A 834 -17.69 21.75 2.39
C PHE A 834 -17.21 21.29 3.77
N ASP A 835 -16.78 20.03 3.84
CA ASP A 835 -16.16 19.45 5.04
C ASP A 835 -14.69 19.86 5.15
N VAL A 836 -14.02 19.99 3.98
CA VAL A 836 -12.62 20.41 3.87
C VAL A 836 -12.50 21.55 2.85
N ILE A 837 -11.78 22.61 3.21
CA ILE A 837 -11.44 23.69 2.27
C ILE A 837 -9.92 23.83 2.20
N HIS A 838 -9.36 23.87 1.00
CA HIS A 838 -7.96 24.22 0.76
C HIS A 838 -7.89 25.55 0.01
N SER A 839 -7.17 26.53 0.56
CA SER A 839 -6.87 27.79 -0.11
C SER A 839 -5.46 28.26 0.26
N VAL A 840 -4.46 27.59 -0.32
CA VAL A 840 -3.04 27.85 -0.02
C VAL A 840 -2.41 28.87 -0.96
N GLY A 841 -2.85 28.90 -2.22
CA GLY A 841 -2.21 29.66 -3.31
C GLY A 841 -2.88 30.98 -3.70
N VAL A 842 -3.91 31.46 -2.97
CA VAL A 842 -4.74 32.58 -3.47
C VAL A 842 -4.94 33.72 -2.48
N LEU A 843 -5.16 33.44 -1.19
CA LEU A 843 -5.50 34.48 -0.22
C LEU A 843 -4.46 35.61 -0.14
N HIS A 844 -3.18 35.31 -0.38
CA HIS A 844 -2.08 36.27 -0.38
C HIS A 844 -1.94 37.10 -1.66
N HIS A 845 -2.74 36.83 -2.71
CA HIS A 845 -2.80 37.64 -3.93
C HIS A 845 -4.05 38.53 -3.99
N MET A 846 -4.84 38.57 -2.92
CA MET A 846 -6.07 39.37 -2.84
C MET A 846 -5.80 40.78 -2.32
N GLU A 847 -6.70 41.73 -2.64
CA GLU A 847 -6.65 43.09 -2.06
C GLU A 847 -6.93 43.07 -0.54
N ASP A 848 -8.00 42.39 -0.13
CA ASP A 848 -8.33 42.12 1.28
C ASP A 848 -8.40 40.60 1.53
N PRO A 849 -7.34 39.98 2.09
CA PRO A 849 -7.36 38.56 2.45
C PRO A 849 -8.44 38.20 3.47
N MET A 850 -8.88 39.14 4.33
CA MET A 850 -9.97 38.89 5.27
C MET A 850 -11.31 38.73 4.57
N ALA A 851 -11.54 39.43 3.45
CA ALA A 851 -12.75 39.22 2.65
C ALA A 851 -12.80 37.79 2.10
N GLY A 852 -11.69 37.29 1.57
CA GLY A 852 -11.58 35.90 1.12
C GLY A 852 -11.81 34.90 2.25
N LEU A 853 -11.15 35.09 3.40
CA LEU A 853 -11.34 34.23 4.57
C LEU A 853 -12.79 34.20 5.07
N ARG A 854 -13.52 35.33 5.04
CA ARG A 854 -14.95 35.38 5.41
C ARG A 854 -15.80 34.53 4.47
N VAL A 855 -15.54 34.59 3.16
CA VAL A 855 -16.24 33.78 2.17
C VAL A 855 -15.99 32.29 2.44
N LEU A 856 -14.73 31.89 2.60
CA LEU A 856 -14.39 30.49 2.88
C LEU A 856 -15.00 30.01 4.21
N ARG A 857 -14.98 30.84 5.26
CA ARG A 857 -15.63 30.53 6.54
C ARG A 857 -17.13 30.29 6.37
N GLY A 858 -17.80 31.08 5.54
CA GLY A 858 -19.23 30.91 5.25
C GLY A 858 -19.56 29.63 4.47
N LEU A 859 -18.60 29.07 3.74
CA LEU A 859 -18.73 27.82 2.98
C LEU A 859 -18.36 26.57 3.78
N LEU A 860 -17.67 26.74 4.92
CA LEU A 860 -17.23 25.65 5.78
C LEU A 860 -18.41 25.12 6.62
N ARG A 861 -18.60 23.80 6.64
CA ARG A 861 -19.60 23.16 7.52
C ARG A 861 -19.20 23.30 9.00
N PRO A 862 -20.15 23.16 9.94
CA PRO A 862 -19.83 23.02 11.36
C PRO A 862 -18.80 21.90 11.58
N HIS A 863 -17.75 22.18 12.36
CA HIS A 863 -16.61 21.28 12.58
C HIS A 863 -15.78 20.94 11.34
N GLY A 864 -16.05 21.58 10.21
CA GLY A 864 -15.23 21.49 9.01
C GLY A 864 -13.83 22.02 9.27
N VAL A 865 -12.87 21.53 8.48
CA VAL A 865 -11.48 21.94 8.55
C VAL A 865 -11.07 22.68 7.29
N MET A 866 -10.17 23.65 7.43
CA MET A 866 -9.67 24.44 6.33
C MET A 866 -8.16 24.59 6.43
N GLU A 867 -7.48 24.49 5.30
CA GLU A 867 -6.09 24.86 5.16
C GLU A 867 -5.95 26.19 4.41
N VAL A 868 -5.26 27.15 5.01
CA VAL A 868 -5.01 28.47 4.44
C VAL A 868 -3.52 28.77 4.33
N GLY A 869 -3.15 29.43 3.23
CA GLY A 869 -1.77 29.74 2.88
C GLY A 869 -1.45 31.23 2.87
N PHE A 870 -0.41 31.63 3.60
CA PHE A 870 0.09 33.01 3.59
C PHE A 870 1.61 33.07 3.56
N TYR A 871 2.17 34.08 2.88
CA TYR A 871 3.60 34.31 2.94
C TYR A 871 4.02 34.99 4.24
N SER A 872 5.11 34.50 4.83
CA SER A 872 5.75 35.10 6.00
C SER A 872 6.42 36.43 5.63
N ALA A 873 6.10 37.49 6.38
CA ALA A 873 6.81 38.76 6.27
C ALA A 873 8.31 38.65 6.61
N ALA A 874 8.69 37.74 7.52
CA ALA A 874 10.08 37.52 7.88
C ALA A 874 10.83 36.75 6.77
N ALA A 875 10.24 35.66 6.28
CA ALA A 875 10.87 34.80 5.30
C ALA A 875 10.92 35.42 3.88
N ARG A 876 10.03 36.39 3.58
CA ARG A 876 10.01 37.10 2.29
C ARG A 876 11.03 38.23 2.16
N ARG A 877 11.82 38.55 3.19
CA ARG A 877 12.84 39.62 3.12
C ARG A 877 13.79 39.51 1.92
N PRO A 878 14.32 38.33 1.54
CA PRO A 878 15.16 38.20 0.35
C PRO A 878 14.42 38.55 -0.95
N VAL A 879 13.14 38.15 -1.06
CA VAL A 879 12.30 38.44 -2.22
C VAL A 879 12.03 39.94 -2.32
N LEU A 880 11.73 40.60 -1.19
CA LEU A 880 11.55 42.05 -1.15
C LEU A 880 12.83 42.80 -1.54
N ALA A 881 13.99 42.35 -1.08
CA ALA A 881 15.28 42.92 -1.48
C ALA A 881 15.54 42.76 -2.99
N ALA A 882 15.19 41.60 -3.55
CA ALA A 882 15.28 41.38 -5.00
C ALA A 882 14.29 42.26 -5.79
N ARG A 883 13.04 42.39 -5.34
CA ARG A 883 12.04 43.27 -5.95
C ARG A 883 12.48 44.73 -5.95
N GLN A 884 13.04 45.21 -4.84
CA GLN A 884 13.60 46.56 -4.76
C GLN A 884 14.76 46.76 -5.75
N PHE A 885 15.70 45.80 -5.79
CA PHE A 885 16.84 45.82 -6.72
C PHE A 885 16.41 45.87 -8.20
N ILE A 886 15.31 45.18 -8.55
CA ILE A 886 14.72 45.16 -9.89
C ILE A 886 14.04 46.49 -10.22
N ALA A 887 13.24 47.01 -9.28
CA ALA A 887 12.50 48.26 -9.46
C ALA A 887 13.43 49.44 -9.78
N GLU A 888 14.62 49.47 -9.20
CA GLU A 888 15.67 50.47 -9.49
C GLU A 888 16.22 50.41 -10.92
N ARG A 889 16.09 49.26 -11.61
CA ARG A 889 16.60 49.02 -12.97
C ARG A 889 15.53 49.09 -14.06
N GLY A 890 14.26 48.97 -13.69
CA GLY A 890 13.13 49.17 -14.61
C GLY A 890 12.92 48.05 -15.64
N HIS A 891 13.35 46.82 -15.35
CA HIS A 891 13.12 45.67 -16.25
C HIS A 891 11.61 45.31 -16.31
N PRO A 892 11.02 45.15 -17.51
CA PRO A 892 9.59 44.81 -17.64
C PRO A 892 9.31 43.33 -17.31
N PRO A 893 8.07 42.95 -16.94
CA PRO A 893 7.67 41.57 -16.63
C PRO A 893 7.47 40.69 -17.88
N THR A 894 8.43 40.76 -18.81
CA THR A 894 8.50 40.00 -20.05
C THR A 894 9.60 38.95 -19.97
N LEU A 895 9.62 37.98 -20.89
CA LEU A 895 10.68 36.96 -20.95
C LEU A 895 12.09 37.56 -20.94
N ASP A 896 12.32 38.60 -21.75
CA ASP A 896 13.64 39.24 -21.83
C ASP A 896 13.97 40.04 -20.57
N GLY A 897 12.98 40.70 -19.95
CA GLY A 897 13.17 41.35 -18.66
C GLY A 897 13.50 40.36 -17.54
N ILE A 898 12.86 39.18 -17.53
CA ILE A 898 13.14 38.10 -16.58
C ILE A 898 14.57 37.57 -16.79
N ARG A 899 15.00 37.35 -18.04
CA ARG A 899 16.37 36.95 -18.35
C ARG A 899 17.40 37.95 -17.81
N HIS A 900 17.19 39.25 -18.03
CA HIS A 900 18.08 40.29 -17.52
C HIS A 900 18.12 40.33 -15.99
N VAL A 901 16.95 40.31 -15.34
CA VAL A 901 16.87 40.30 -13.87
C VAL A 901 17.59 39.10 -13.28
N ARG A 902 17.40 37.91 -13.87
CA ARG A 902 18.07 36.71 -13.38
C ARG A 902 19.58 36.82 -13.48
N ARG A 903 20.10 37.34 -14.60
CA ARG A 903 21.53 37.61 -14.79
C ARG A 903 22.04 38.62 -13.76
N ASP A 904 21.39 39.78 -13.64
CA ASP A 904 21.79 40.84 -12.71
C ASP A 904 21.85 40.32 -11.25
N ILE A 905 20.89 39.49 -10.83
CA ILE A 905 20.86 38.88 -9.50
C ILE A 905 21.97 37.83 -9.33
N GLN A 906 22.22 37.01 -10.35
CA GLN A 906 23.30 36.00 -10.35
C GLN A 906 24.71 36.61 -10.37
N ASP A 907 24.85 37.88 -10.78
CA ASP A 907 26.13 38.60 -10.77
C ASP A 907 26.40 39.35 -9.44
N LEU A 908 25.41 39.39 -8.54
CA LEU A 908 25.59 40.00 -7.22
C LEU A 908 26.63 39.26 -6.38
N PRO A 909 27.36 39.96 -5.49
CA PRO A 909 28.28 39.31 -4.56
C PRO A 909 27.57 38.31 -3.63
N ASP A 910 28.30 37.27 -3.22
CA ASP A 910 27.83 36.36 -2.19
C ASP A 910 27.52 37.12 -0.90
N GLY A 911 26.39 36.79 -0.27
CA GLY A 911 25.88 37.49 0.92
C GLY A 911 24.97 38.69 0.64
N HIS A 912 24.84 39.15 -0.60
CA HIS A 912 23.84 40.17 -0.95
C HIS A 912 22.41 39.62 -0.73
N PRO A 913 21.50 40.34 -0.04
CA PRO A 913 20.19 39.81 0.34
C PRO A 913 19.32 39.39 -0.86
N ALA A 914 19.37 40.15 -1.96
CA ALA A 914 18.65 39.80 -3.19
C ALA A 914 19.18 38.52 -3.87
N ARG A 915 20.44 38.14 -3.66
CA ARG A 915 21.03 36.96 -4.31
C ARG A 915 20.44 35.65 -3.77
N ALA A 916 19.93 35.66 -2.54
CA ALA A 916 19.38 34.45 -1.92
C ALA A 916 18.19 33.85 -2.68
N VAL A 917 17.48 34.63 -3.52
CA VAL A 917 16.39 34.12 -4.36
C VAL A 917 16.87 33.12 -5.43
N VAL A 918 18.18 33.09 -5.75
CA VAL A 918 18.79 32.10 -6.65
C VAL A 918 18.64 30.68 -6.10
N HIS A 919 18.48 30.50 -4.78
CA HIS A 919 18.23 29.17 -4.20
C HIS A 919 16.78 28.71 -4.35
N SER A 920 15.86 29.59 -4.75
CA SER A 920 14.48 29.21 -5.03
C SER A 920 14.38 28.46 -6.36
N PRO A 921 13.72 27.29 -6.43
CA PRO A 921 13.40 26.64 -7.69
C PRO A 921 12.62 27.56 -8.65
N ASP A 922 11.78 28.44 -8.12
CA ASP A 922 10.98 29.37 -8.92
C ASP A 922 11.83 30.36 -9.70
N PHE A 923 13.10 30.57 -9.30
CA PHE A 923 14.01 31.43 -10.04
C PHE A 923 14.33 30.90 -11.45
N TYR A 924 14.14 29.60 -11.72
CA TYR A 924 14.63 28.92 -12.92
C TYR A 924 13.58 28.66 -14.01
N GLY A 925 12.39 29.24 -13.90
CA GLY A 925 11.37 29.23 -14.95
C GLY A 925 10.84 30.64 -15.21
N THR A 926 10.33 30.90 -16.41
CA THR A 926 9.83 32.24 -16.77
C THR A 926 8.67 32.68 -15.87
N SER A 927 7.58 31.90 -15.82
CA SER A 927 6.39 32.26 -15.05
C SER A 927 6.63 32.16 -13.56
N ALA A 928 7.38 31.16 -13.13
CA ALA A 928 7.77 30.98 -11.73
C ALA A 928 8.60 32.17 -11.23
N CYS A 929 9.56 32.65 -12.04
CA CYS A 929 10.41 33.77 -11.66
C CYS A 929 9.64 35.10 -11.71
N ARG A 930 8.70 35.23 -12.67
CA ARG A 930 7.76 36.34 -12.70
C ARG A 930 6.87 36.38 -11.46
N ASP A 931 6.34 35.24 -11.05
CA ASP A 931 5.53 35.11 -9.83
C ASP A 931 6.37 35.45 -8.58
N LEU A 932 7.59 34.95 -8.50
CA LEU A 932 8.51 35.26 -7.40
C LEU A 932 8.89 36.75 -7.33
N LEU A 933 9.28 37.36 -8.45
CA LEU A 933 10.00 38.64 -8.46
C LEU A 933 9.23 39.82 -9.06
N MET A 934 8.13 39.58 -9.78
CA MET A 934 7.42 40.60 -10.55
C MET A 934 5.89 40.44 -10.49
N HIS A 935 5.39 39.78 -9.43
CA HIS A 935 3.95 39.57 -9.25
C HIS A 935 3.21 40.91 -9.17
N VAL A 936 2.03 41.00 -9.81
CA VAL A 936 1.21 42.23 -9.82
C VAL A 936 0.77 42.63 -8.40
N HIS A 937 0.45 41.66 -7.55
CA HIS A 937 0.02 41.89 -6.17
C HIS A 937 0.33 40.70 -5.25
N GLU A 938 1.18 40.90 -4.23
CA GLU A 938 1.51 39.87 -3.23
C GLU A 938 1.50 40.51 -1.84
N LEU A 939 0.78 39.87 -0.92
CA LEU A 939 0.73 40.24 0.48
C LEU A 939 1.48 39.22 1.32
N HIS A 940 2.16 39.73 2.35
CA HIS A 940 2.82 38.95 3.37
C HIS A 940 2.25 39.32 4.74
N VAL A 941 2.07 38.34 5.60
CA VAL A 941 1.43 38.52 6.91
C VAL A 941 2.39 38.17 8.04
N THR A 942 2.06 38.63 9.24
CA THR A 942 2.74 38.22 10.47
C THR A 942 1.88 37.20 11.20
N LEU A 943 2.50 36.36 12.04
CA LEU A 943 1.76 35.41 12.87
C LEU A 943 0.78 36.09 13.85
N PRO A 944 1.08 37.27 14.43
CA PRO A 944 0.10 38.07 15.16
C PRO A 944 -1.12 38.51 14.32
N TRP A 945 -0.92 38.87 13.05
CA TRP A 945 -2.04 39.18 12.16
C TRP A 945 -2.92 37.94 11.93
N LEU A 946 -2.29 36.78 11.66
CA LEU A 946 -3.01 35.53 11.47
C LEU A 946 -3.82 35.17 12.72
N ALA A 947 -3.24 35.30 13.91
CA ALA A 947 -3.95 35.07 15.17
C ALA A 947 -5.21 35.94 15.31
N GLY A 948 -5.10 37.25 15.03
CA GLY A 948 -6.25 38.16 15.05
C GLY A 948 -7.30 37.84 13.99
N ALA A 949 -6.88 37.40 12.79
CA ALA A 949 -7.79 36.97 11.73
C ALA A 949 -8.61 35.74 12.12
N LEU A 950 -7.96 34.73 12.74
CA LEU A 950 -8.64 33.51 13.19
C LEU A 950 -9.61 33.79 14.34
N GLU A 951 -9.22 34.62 15.31
CA GLU A 951 -10.08 35.04 16.42
C GLU A 951 -11.33 35.77 15.91
N ALA A 952 -11.17 36.73 14.99
CA ALA A 952 -12.28 37.50 14.41
C ALA A 952 -13.28 36.63 13.64
N LEU A 953 -12.88 35.45 13.16
CA LEU A 953 -13.72 34.52 12.39
C LEU A 953 -14.23 33.33 13.21
N GLY A 954 -13.87 33.26 14.50
CA GLY A 954 -14.18 32.12 15.36
C GLY A 954 -13.57 30.82 14.82
N LEU A 955 -12.35 30.89 14.29
CA LEU A 955 -11.59 29.75 13.77
C LEU A 955 -10.57 29.32 14.80
N GLU A 956 -10.51 28.02 15.07
CA GLU A 956 -9.51 27.40 15.94
C GLU A 956 -8.29 26.98 15.13
N PHE A 957 -7.09 27.32 15.59
CA PHE A 957 -5.85 26.89 14.96
C PHE A 957 -5.44 25.48 15.40
N LEU A 958 -5.33 24.55 14.46
CA LEU A 958 -4.93 23.16 14.71
C LEU A 958 -3.41 22.97 14.65
N GLY A 959 -2.73 23.70 13.76
CA GLY A 959 -1.29 23.59 13.54
C GLY A 959 -0.88 23.98 12.12
N PHE A 960 0.43 23.97 11.87
CA PHE A 960 0.98 24.13 10.52
C PHE A 960 1.25 22.78 9.86
N ARG A 961 1.00 22.66 8.55
CA ARG A 961 1.61 21.60 7.75
C ARG A 961 3.08 21.98 7.52
N LEU A 962 3.98 21.14 8.02
CA LEU A 962 5.43 21.39 7.96
C LEU A 962 6.05 20.51 6.87
N ALA A 963 6.81 21.13 5.96
CA ALA A 963 7.52 20.41 4.91
C ALA A 963 8.81 19.73 5.43
N ASP A 964 9.40 20.26 6.50
CA ASP A 964 10.61 19.73 7.14
C ASP A 964 10.27 19.20 8.56
N PRO A 965 10.42 17.89 8.82
CA PRO A 965 10.16 17.34 10.15
C PRO A 965 11.05 17.92 11.25
N ALA A 966 12.23 18.47 10.91
CA ALA A 966 13.12 19.11 11.87
C ALA A 966 12.53 20.37 12.50
N VAL A 967 11.63 21.06 11.80
CA VAL A 967 10.94 22.26 12.32
C VAL A 967 10.04 21.92 13.50
N ALA A 968 9.31 20.79 13.42
CA ALA A 968 8.46 20.32 14.52
C ALA A 968 9.30 19.96 15.77
N ALA A 969 10.44 19.28 15.55
CA ALA A 969 11.37 18.93 16.62
C ALA A 969 11.98 20.18 17.28
N LEU A 970 12.38 21.16 16.46
CA LEU A 970 12.89 22.45 16.93
C LEU A 970 11.87 23.18 17.81
N TYR A 971 10.60 23.25 17.38
CA TYR A 971 9.52 23.85 18.16
C TYR A 971 9.33 23.15 19.50
N ARG A 972 9.16 21.83 19.51
CA ARG A 972 8.90 21.06 20.75
C ARG A 972 10.08 21.11 21.72
N LYS A 973 11.31 21.15 21.20
CA LYS A 973 12.50 21.37 22.02
C LYS A 973 12.50 22.76 22.67
N ARG A 974 12.06 23.78 21.92
CA ARG A 974 12.03 25.17 22.38
C ARG A 974 10.88 25.45 23.36
N PHE A 975 9.75 24.76 23.19
CA PHE A 975 8.52 24.92 23.96
C PHE A 975 7.93 23.55 24.38
N PRO A 976 8.58 22.83 25.30
CA PRO A 976 8.14 21.49 25.72
C PRO A 976 6.75 21.48 26.38
N GLU A 977 6.28 22.63 26.86
CA GLU A 977 4.95 22.79 27.44
C GLU A 977 3.80 22.88 26.41
N ASP A 978 4.13 22.93 25.10
CA ASP A 978 3.17 22.96 23.99
C ASP A 978 3.47 21.89 22.93
N PRO A 979 3.35 20.60 23.28
CA PRO A 979 3.64 19.51 22.36
C PRO A 979 2.70 19.49 21.13
N ALA A 980 1.51 20.08 21.26
CA ALA A 980 0.52 20.22 20.20
C ALA A 980 0.87 21.30 19.17
N MET A 981 1.78 22.22 19.49
CA MET A 981 2.25 23.29 18.59
C MET A 981 1.12 24.23 18.13
N THR A 982 0.16 24.48 19.02
CA THR A 982 -1.06 25.25 18.73
C THR A 982 -0.96 26.73 19.09
N SER A 983 0.13 27.18 19.73
CA SER A 983 0.33 28.60 20.04
C SER A 983 1.00 29.36 18.89
N LEU A 984 0.24 30.20 18.18
CA LEU A 984 0.78 31.12 17.18
C LEU A 984 1.80 32.11 17.78
N GLY A 985 1.62 32.54 19.03
CA GLY A 985 2.59 33.41 19.72
C GLY A 985 3.92 32.73 20.09
N ARG A 986 3.95 31.39 20.20
CA ARG A 986 5.20 30.62 20.29
C ARG A 986 5.86 30.46 18.93
N TRP A 987 5.07 30.23 17.88
CA TRP A 987 5.57 30.21 16.51
C TRP A 987 6.19 31.55 16.10
N ASP A 988 5.59 32.66 16.49
CA ASP A 988 6.12 34.02 16.24
C ASP A 988 7.51 34.22 16.87
N ARG A 989 7.68 33.78 18.12
CA ARG A 989 8.99 33.80 18.79
C ARG A 989 10.01 32.90 18.09
N LEU A 990 9.60 31.71 17.63
CA LEU A 990 10.49 30.81 16.92
C LEU A 990 10.92 31.36 15.56
N GLU A 991 9.99 31.97 14.81
CA GLU A 991 10.31 32.63 13.53
C GLU A 991 11.23 33.83 13.74
N ALA A 992 11.07 34.59 14.82
CA ALA A 992 12.01 35.67 15.15
C ALA A 992 13.44 35.15 15.38
N GLU A 993 13.59 33.98 15.99
CA GLU A 993 14.89 33.29 16.18
C GLU A 993 15.40 32.68 14.86
N HIS A 994 14.50 32.24 13.97
CA HIS A 994 14.80 31.56 12.71
C HIS A 994 13.91 32.06 11.56
N PRO A 995 14.26 33.20 10.92
CA PRO A 995 13.38 33.91 9.98
C PRO A 995 12.96 33.14 8.73
N MET A 996 13.65 32.05 8.39
CA MET A 996 13.42 31.26 7.18
C MET A 996 12.63 29.96 7.42
N ILE A 997 12.17 29.67 8.66
CA ILE A 997 11.38 28.46 8.94
C ILE A 997 10.19 28.32 8.00
N PHE A 998 9.54 29.44 7.67
CA PHE A 998 8.42 29.50 6.72
C PHE A 998 8.83 30.07 5.35
N GLY A 999 10.03 29.68 4.86
CA GLY A 999 10.54 30.07 3.54
C GLY A 999 9.61 29.73 2.37
N GLY A 1000 8.78 28.69 2.52
CA GLY A 1000 7.65 28.42 1.64
C GLY A 1000 6.46 29.33 1.96
N LEU A 1001 5.48 28.79 2.70
CA LEU A 1001 4.29 29.50 3.18
C LEU A 1001 3.95 29.06 4.61
N TYR A 1002 3.23 29.90 5.34
CA TYR A 1002 2.38 29.45 6.44
C TYR A 1002 1.26 28.59 5.86
N GLN A 1003 1.30 27.27 6.04
CA GLN A 1003 0.20 26.38 5.69
C GLN A 1003 -0.59 26.03 6.95
N ALA A 1004 -1.48 26.93 7.36
CA ALA A 1004 -2.22 26.83 8.62
C ALA A 1004 -3.48 25.99 8.44
N TRP A 1005 -3.63 24.95 9.26
CA TRP A 1005 -4.87 24.21 9.38
C TRP A 1005 -5.71 24.78 10.52
N VAL A 1006 -6.97 25.02 10.22
CA VAL A 1006 -7.94 25.63 11.13
C VAL A 1006 -9.25 24.87 11.12
N ARG A 1007 -10.01 24.95 12.21
CA ARG A 1007 -11.34 24.35 12.37
C ARG A 1007 -12.37 25.45 12.62
N GLY A 1008 -13.56 25.30 12.02
CA GLY A 1008 -14.69 26.22 12.25
C GLY A 1008 -15.85 25.61 13.01
#